data_AF-A0A2L2WQ54-F1
#
_entry.id   AF-A0A2L2WQ54-F1
#
_cell.length_a   1.000
_cell.length_b   1.000
_cell.length_c   1.000
_cell.angle_alpha   90.00
_cell.angle_beta   90.00
_cell.angle_gamma   90.00
#
_symmetry.space_group_name_H-M   'P 1'
#
loop_
_entity.id
_entity.type
_entity.pdbx_description
1 polymer ?
#
loop_
_entity_poly.entity_id
_entity_poly.type
_entity_poly.pdbx_seq_one_letter_code
_entity_poly.pdbx_strand_id
1 'polypeptide(L)'
;MTETKSFCTANHILVGLGGTGGKILRAFKMRMFEEFPTHDERKKLPVQLLYVDSTDEMMPKDGRPRPDFRVMGQDASFTNREFLNIKAVDVSYILDHIGNYPSVKGIVEDAEQVKSAIGSLGQAAGQMRRAGRLLFAANAVAYVNALKDAYGRCEQISGDASRKYVYIFAGLCGGTGSGSIIDAIVQARKTFPDAIISVYTMIPEMHLPKSNMDQGRYYQNGYAAVNELNALQAGRFCPQDVTGTGKACLYSDRIKGVANGVTLYSNVNENGMTVNSLEELPKIISDYIFARIFFVNEEDEKHFGDILRAYNYENMDKFALEYDEAADPDEKGHIPVARTKKVNSIGIKRVMYPELRVLKHITYTVGESVLYQFKYNNWRENQGFVNEERNKDYRKAYLNADKQSEWMIDTDHMTLELKVLESDTDYPKFNDYWHDKAITYAEDAKKADCPLNELDNIMGEFYANHFREEGVEAFYTGKERAIPEMAREIRHRIENGIFESWKIGDVSIVELQKVSKLLLERMGEIRTELETKTKEEKDNYTAFDQDRTDNVSEWSRLGILQRMVGVGARRYADHQGILTDYYTSKTKLVALEFAKKLAAKVFVEIGKMDAEILAFGQKINEAIEETERLVGAQRKVNKGLEDMKGAIIEVSEDEAMSEFEVDIKVDKVEMPNIARQIRETILPQGQFVNFGRLTNEISVDDIKDAFDIKLSAIVKAKHDEKADSDKKVLGLNILTQLQQKLVTDDDIKEFATKIVKQSGVYLKLNNDQMQLHLRNNEGELSPINPASVNKKTILVSIPSDEESPGLERFANKLVDAFNDQFGNGASQGSIIINRQSPRKDELSIIAIQYCYPMRAIDWMAPYKDRYNQFLNSGNPITDIKNAILLHSEGDGTELPSLFALSEEEISVKRYEREVWRKQNERQSMQQPAGQPMPGAQQPAVGTGAVPPVMPESHVAPPPLTPAQPDIKLFLAIGGQQYGPYNMDMCKQMVQGRQLTAQTMVWMEGMAAWTPAGQVPALQPLFAPPATPEMPPMPPTGGPVPPPMM
;
A
#
# COMPACT_ATOMS: atom_id res chain seq x y z
N MET A 1 7.13 23.99 4.34
CA MET A 1 8.10 23.01 3.81
C MET A 1 9.23 23.82 3.20
N THR A 2 10.41 23.70 3.78
CA THR A 2 11.65 24.24 3.19
C THR A 2 11.87 23.63 1.81
N GLU A 3 12.38 24.42 0.87
CA GLU A 3 12.75 23.95 -0.46
C GLU A 3 13.81 22.84 -0.32
N THR A 4 13.50 21.63 -0.78
CA THR A 4 14.40 20.47 -0.65
C THR A 4 15.59 20.67 -1.57
N LYS A 5 16.74 21.07 -0.99
CA LYS A 5 18.00 21.14 -1.74
C LYS A 5 18.38 19.73 -2.20
N SER A 6 18.62 19.56 -3.49
CA SER A 6 18.91 18.27 -4.12
C SER A 6 20.27 18.30 -4.82
N PHE A 7 21.06 17.24 -4.68
CA PHE A 7 22.34 17.04 -5.39
C PHE A 7 22.21 16.08 -6.58
N CYS A 8 20.98 15.70 -6.96
CA CYS A 8 20.75 14.78 -8.06
C CYS A 8 21.09 15.43 -9.41
N THR A 9 22.18 15.00 -10.01
CA THR A 9 22.69 15.54 -11.28
C THR A 9 22.94 14.47 -12.35
N ALA A 10 22.73 13.19 -12.04
CA ALA A 10 22.94 12.07 -12.94
C ALA A 10 21.61 11.40 -13.35
N ASN A 11 21.65 10.51 -14.35
CA ASN A 11 20.45 9.78 -14.79
C ASN A 11 20.26 8.52 -13.94
N HIS A 12 19.15 8.44 -13.20
CA HIS A 12 18.84 7.30 -12.33
C HIS A 12 17.60 6.53 -12.80
N ILE A 13 17.75 5.24 -13.05
CA ILE A 13 16.66 4.34 -13.41
C ILE A 13 16.51 3.29 -12.31
N LEU A 14 15.33 3.23 -11.70
CA LEU A 14 15.02 2.30 -10.61
C LEU A 14 14.08 1.22 -11.13
N VAL A 15 14.57 -0.01 -11.23
CA VAL A 15 13.88 -1.18 -11.74
C VAL A 15 13.44 -2.08 -10.58
N GLY A 16 12.14 -2.27 -10.40
CA GLY A 16 11.58 -3.14 -9.36
C GLY A 16 11.02 -4.41 -9.99
N LEU A 17 11.53 -5.57 -9.59
CA LEU A 17 11.11 -6.88 -10.09
C LEU A 17 10.23 -7.60 -9.06
N GLY A 18 9.02 -7.99 -9.48
CA GLY A 18 8.07 -8.70 -8.63
C GLY A 18 7.60 -7.88 -7.42
N GLY A 19 6.84 -8.52 -6.52
CA GLY A 19 6.21 -7.85 -5.38
C GLY A 19 7.18 -7.14 -4.42
N THR A 20 8.38 -7.69 -4.16
CA THR A 20 9.36 -7.01 -3.28
C THR A 20 9.91 -5.75 -3.95
N GLY A 21 10.30 -5.82 -5.22
CA GLY A 21 10.79 -4.66 -5.97
C GLY A 21 9.71 -3.58 -6.12
N GLY A 22 8.47 -3.97 -6.41
CA GLY A 22 7.32 -3.05 -6.49
C GLY A 22 7.06 -2.30 -5.18
N LYS A 23 7.15 -2.97 -4.02
CA LYS A 23 7.01 -2.33 -2.70
C LYS A 23 8.10 -1.30 -2.42
N ILE A 24 9.34 -1.56 -2.83
CA ILE A 24 10.46 -0.62 -2.69
C ILE A 24 10.23 0.60 -3.59
N LEU A 25 9.86 0.39 -4.87
CA LEU A 25 9.54 1.50 -5.77
C LEU A 25 8.34 2.32 -5.29
N ARG A 26 7.33 1.68 -4.71
CA ARG A 26 6.19 2.37 -4.10
C ARG A 26 6.66 3.27 -2.97
N ALA A 27 7.43 2.75 -2.01
CA ALA A 27 7.96 3.53 -0.91
C ALA A 27 8.81 4.70 -1.41
N PHE A 28 9.64 4.47 -2.44
CA PHE A 28 10.48 5.51 -3.05
C PHE A 28 9.64 6.59 -3.73
N LYS A 29 8.63 6.20 -4.51
CA LYS A 29 7.74 7.13 -5.20
C LYS A 29 6.90 7.95 -4.22
N MET A 30 6.40 7.32 -3.15
CA MET A 30 5.69 8.05 -2.09
C MET A 30 6.61 9.08 -1.44
N ARG A 31 7.84 8.68 -1.06
CA ARG A 31 8.83 9.63 -0.51
C ARG A 31 9.15 10.78 -1.47
N MET A 32 9.24 10.51 -2.78
CA MET A 32 9.41 11.56 -3.79
C MET A 32 8.27 12.58 -3.79
N PHE A 33 7.03 12.15 -3.57
CA PHE A 33 5.88 13.06 -3.46
C PHE A 33 5.87 13.84 -2.14
N GLU A 34 6.40 13.26 -1.07
CA GLU A 34 6.55 13.94 0.22
C GLU A 34 7.65 15.01 0.18
N GLU A 35 8.78 14.70 -0.45
CA GLU A 35 9.99 15.54 -0.48
C GLU A 35 9.97 16.59 -1.60
N PHE A 36 9.25 16.30 -2.69
CA PHE A 36 9.04 17.21 -3.82
C PHE A 36 7.53 17.33 -4.06
N PRO A 37 6.82 18.14 -3.26
CA PRO A 37 5.35 18.16 -3.23
C PRO A 37 4.70 18.63 -4.53
N THR A 38 5.39 19.43 -5.34
CA THR A 38 4.83 19.95 -6.59
C THR A 38 5.18 19.08 -7.79
N HIS A 39 4.27 19.00 -8.77
CA HIS A 39 4.54 18.33 -10.04
C HIS A 39 5.74 18.98 -10.78
N ASP A 40 5.91 20.30 -10.64
CA ASP A 40 6.96 21.06 -11.31
C ASP A 40 8.35 20.81 -10.73
N GLU A 41 8.49 20.51 -9.44
CA GLU A 41 9.74 20.03 -8.86
C GLU A 41 10.04 18.62 -9.35
N ARG A 42 9.06 17.70 -9.26
CA ARG A 42 9.26 16.30 -9.63
C ARG A 42 9.64 16.09 -11.09
N LYS A 43 9.04 16.85 -12.02
CA LYS A 43 9.34 16.73 -13.46
C LYS A 43 10.75 17.17 -13.84
N LYS A 44 11.45 17.91 -12.97
CA LYS A 44 12.83 18.37 -13.16
C LYS A 44 13.87 17.37 -12.65
N LEU A 45 13.45 16.26 -12.02
CA LEU A 45 14.36 15.27 -11.46
C LEU A 45 14.66 14.19 -12.51
N PRO A 46 15.94 13.90 -12.82
CA PRO A 46 16.33 12.89 -13.81
C PRO A 46 16.23 11.45 -13.24
N VAL A 47 15.09 11.12 -12.63
CA VAL A 47 14.82 9.83 -11.97
C VAL A 47 13.59 9.17 -12.59
N GLN A 48 13.71 7.92 -13.02
CA GLN A 48 12.63 7.18 -13.67
C GLN A 48 12.46 5.80 -13.04
N LEU A 49 11.19 5.38 -12.91
CA LEU A 49 10.83 4.10 -12.30
C LEU A 49 10.34 3.12 -13.37
N LEU A 50 10.70 1.85 -13.20
CA LEU A 50 10.23 0.74 -14.02
C LEU A 50 9.88 -0.46 -13.14
N TYR A 51 8.60 -0.66 -12.90
CA TYR A 51 8.05 -1.81 -12.20
C TYR A 51 7.73 -2.94 -13.18
N VAL A 52 8.28 -4.13 -12.96
CA VAL A 52 8.10 -5.32 -13.80
C VAL A 52 7.46 -6.41 -12.96
N ASP A 53 6.24 -6.80 -13.29
CA ASP A 53 5.53 -7.87 -12.59
C ASP A 53 4.54 -8.61 -13.48
N SER A 54 4.21 -9.81 -13.02
CA SER A 54 3.17 -10.69 -13.54
C SER A 54 1.77 -10.37 -12.98
N THR A 55 1.66 -9.48 -12.00
CA THR A 55 0.38 -9.03 -11.44
C THR A 55 0.27 -7.51 -11.55
N ASP A 56 -0.95 -7.02 -11.76
CA ASP A 56 -1.29 -5.61 -11.78
C ASP A 56 -1.74 -5.12 -10.39
N GLU A 57 -1.40 -5.86 -9.32
CA GLU A 57 -1.91 -5.60 -7.98
C GLU A 57 -1.64 -4.14 -7.59
N MET A 58 -0.43 -3.64 -7.80
CA MET A 58 0.01 -2.28 -7.43
C MET A 58 -0.41 -1.17 -8.43
N MET A 59 -1.24 -1.49 -9.43
CA MET A 59 -1.79 -0.51 -10.37
C MET A 59 -3.10 0.10 -9.86
N PRO A 60 -3.49 1.30 -10.32
CA PRO A 60 -4.83 1.84 -10.14
C PRO A 60 -5.91 0.84 -10.59
N LYS A 61 -7.02 0.77 -9.84
CA LYS A 61 -8.17 -0.08 -10.19
C LYS A 61 -9.35 0.79 -10.63
N ASP A 62 -10.03 0.38 -11.70
CA ASP A 62 -11.23 1.07 -12.22
C ASP A 62 -11.02 2.57 -12.52
N GLY A 63 -9.80 2.94 -12.92
CA GLY A 63 -9.41 4.34 -13.17
C GLY A 63 -9.30 5.21 -11.91
N ARG A 64 -9.41 4.63 -10.72
CA ARG A 64 -9.29 5.34 -9.44
C ARG A 64 -7.90 5.15 -8.82
N PRO A 65 -7.29 6.23 -8.30
CA PRO A 65 -6.07 6.18 -7.50
C PRO A 65 -6.17 5.14 -6.37
N ARG A 66 -5.08 4.43 -6.09
CA ARG A 66 -5.02 3.56 -4.92
C ARG A 66 -4.95 4.38 -3.63
N PRO A 67 -5.81 4.15 -2.62
CA PRO A 67 -5.76 4.90 -1.36
C PRO A 67 -4.40 4.82 -0.66
N ASP A 68 -3.71 3.67 -0.77
CA ASP A 68 -2.42 3.42 -0.16
C ASP A 68 -1.23 4.02 -0.95
N PHE A 69 -1.49 4.69 -2.07
CA PHE A 69 -0.54 5.49 -2.84
C PHE A 69 -0.83 7.00 -2.78
N ARG A 70 -1.81 7.45 -1.99
CA ARG A 70 -2.11 8.88 -1.88
C ARG A 70 -1.15 9.59 -0.92
N VAL A 71 -0.63 10.73 -1.37
CA VAL A 71 0.23 11.62 -0.57
C VAL A 71 -0.33 13.04 -0.69
N MET A 72 -0.95 13.53 0.40
CA MET A 72 -1.56 14.88 0.44
C MET A 72 -2.51 15.13 -0.73
N GLY A 73 -3.51 14.25 -0.90
CA GLY A 73 -4.49 14.32 -1.99
C GLY A 73 -3.93 14.01 -3.39
N GLN A 74 -2.61 13.83 -3.56
CA GLN A 74 -2.00 13.52 -4.84
C GLN A 74 -1.90 12.01 -5.06
N ASP A 75 -2.19 11.57 -6.30
CA ASP A 75 -2.04 10.18 -6.72
C ASP A 75 -0.57 9.86 -7.07
N ALA A 76 0.10 9.09 -6.22
CA ALA A 76 1.44 8.58 -6.48
C ALA A 76 1.43 7.16 -7.08
N SER A 77 0.28 6.64 -7.54
CA SER A 77 0.18 5.30 -8.14
C SER A 77 1.09 5.15 -9.37
N PHE A 78 1.50 3.93 -9.68
CA PHE A 78 2.23 3.66 -10.91
C PHE A 78 1.38 3.95 -12.15
N THR A 79 1.99 4.60 -13.13
CA THR A 79 1.39 4.85 -14.44
C THR A 79 1.67 3.67 -15.37
N ASN A 80 0.91 3.56 -16.47
CA ASN A 80 1.16 2.55 -17.50
C ASN A 80 2.56 2.65 -18.15
N ARG A 81 3.23 3.82 -18.04
CA ARG A 81 4.60 4.02 -18.52
C ARG A 81 5.67 3.54 -17.53
N GLU A 82 5.29 3.34 -16.28
CA GLU A 82 6.17 2.86 -15.21
C GLU A 82 5.93 1.37 -14.95
N PHE A 83 4.95 0.73 -15.58
CA PHE A 83 4.61 -0.67 -15.36
C PHE A 83 4.74 -1.51 -16.62
N LEU A 84 5.48 -2.62 -16.52
CA LEU A 84 5.59 -3.66 -17.53
C LEU A 84 4.94 -4.94 -17.01
N ASN A 85 3.78 -5.28 -17.57
CA ASN A 85 3.10 -6.54 -17.30
C ASN A 85 3.73 -7.68 -18.11
N ILE A 86 4.28 -8.69 -17.43
CA ILE A 86 4.91 -9.85 -18.08
C ILE A 86 4.03 -11.11 -18.11
N LYS A 87 2.80 -11.06 -17.57
CA LYS A 87 1.86 -12.21 -17.55
C LYS A 87 1.08 -12.38 -18.85
N ALA A 88 1.13 -11.42 -19.77
CA ALA A 88 0.31 -11.41 -20.99
C ALA A 88 0.61 -12.54 -21.99
N VAL A 89 1.44 -13.53 -21.64
CA VAL A 89 1.93 -14.57 -22.54
C VAL A 89 1.63 -15.97 -21.98
N ASP A 90 1.07 -16.84 -22.82
CA ASP A 90 0.84 -18.24 -22.48
C ASP A 90 2.15 -19.05 -22.61
N VAL A 91 2.77 -19.34 -21.46
CA VAL A 91 4.01 -20.13 -21.39
C VAL A 91 3.78 -21.55 -21.93
N SER A 92 2.59 -22.13 -21.77
CA SER A 92 2.27 -23.46 -22.32
C SER A 92 2.35 -23.42 -23.84
N TYR A 93 1.79 -22.37 -24.44
CA TYR A 93 1.87 -22.14 -25.87
C TYR A 93 3.32 -21.95 -26.37
N ILE A 94 4.15 -21.22 -25.61
CA ILE A 94 5.59 -21.06 -25.93
C ILE A 94 6.29 -22.42 -25.93
N LEU A 95 6.05 -23.24 -24.90
CA LEU A 95 6.69 -24.56 -24.77
C LEU A 95 6.26 -25.50 -25.91
N ASP A 96 4.98 -25.49 -26.29
CA ASP A 96 4.45 -26.28 -27.41
C ASP A 96 5.02 -25.88 -28.77
N HIS A 97 5.49 -24.63 -28.89
CA HIS A 97 6.03 -24.07 -30.12
C HIS A 97 7.47 -23.55 -29.96
N ILE A 98 8.28 -24.18 -29.09
CA ILE A 98 9.60 -23.67 -28.68
C ILE A 98 10.55 -23.39 -29.86
N GLY A 99 10.38 -24.10 -30.98
CA GLY A 99 11.12 -23.86 -32.22
C GLY A 99 10.95 -22.45 -32.80
N ASN A 100 9.81 -21.79 -32.53
CA ASN A 100 9.53 -20.41 -32.95
C ASN A 100 10.09 -19.36 -31.98
N TYR A 101 10.62 -19.77 -30.84
CA TYR A 101 11.13 -18.89 -29.78
C TYR A 101 12.62 -19.19 -29.50
N PRO A 102 13.53 -18.88 -30.44
CA PRO A 102 14.95 -19.24 -30.33
C PRO A 102 15.65 -18.62 -29.11
N SER A 103 15.21 -17.46 -28.64
CA SER A 103 15.74 -16.81 -27.43
C SER A 103 15.35 -17.50 -26.12
N VAL A 104 14.27 -18.30 -26.14
CA VAL A 104 13.76 -19.05 -24.98
C VAL A 104 14.22 -20.51 -25.03
N LYS A 105 14.50 -21.04 -26.23
CA LYS A 105 14.92 -22.42 -26.46
C LYS A 105 16.09 -22.85 -25.57
N GLY A 106 17.11 -22.00 -25.42
CA GLY A 106 18.28 -22.30 -24.59
C GLY A 106 18.02 -22.32 -23.07
N ILE A 107 16.86 -21.83 -22.60
CA ILE A 107 16.46 -21.86 -21.18
C ILE A 107 15.82 -23.20 -20.82
N VAL A 108 15.18 -23.82 -21.80
CA VAL A 108 14.25 -24.94 -21.63
C VAL A 108 14.95 -26.28 -21.86
N GLU A 109 15.79 -26.38 -22.89
CA GLU A 109 16.47 -27.61 -23.36
C GLU A 109 15.49 -28.74 -23.75
N ASP A 110 14.68 -29.23 -22.81
CA ASP A 110 13.58 -30.20 -22.98
C ASP A 110 12.23 -29.56 -22.60
N ALA A 111 11.42 -29.24 -23.61
CA ALA A 111 10.14 -28.55 -23.42
C ALA A 111 9.08 -29.39 -22.70
N GLU A 112 9.06 -30.70 -22.91
CA GLU A 112 8.10 -31.61 -22.27
C GLU A 112 8.40 -31.75 -20.78
N GLN A 113 9.68 -31.88 -20.41
CA GLN A 113 10.09 -31.93 -19.01
C GLN A 113 9.79 -30.61 -18.28
N VAL A 114 10.09 -29.48 -18.90
CA VAL A 114 9.79 -28.15 -18.31
C VAL A 114 8.29 -27.94 -18.15
N LYS A 115 7.49 -28.32 -19.15
CA LYS A 115 6.02 -28.27 -19.08
C LYS A 115 5.47 -29.15 -17.96
N SER A 116 6.00 -30.37 -17.82
CA SER A 116 5.64 -31.33 -16.76
C SER A 116 6.05 -30.88 -15.36
N ALA A 117 7.12 -30.09 -15.24
CA ALA A 117 7.60 -29.53 -13.98
C ALA A 117 6.78 -28.31 -13.54
N ILE A 118 6.51 -27.37 -14.46
CA ILE A 118 5.80 -26.11 -14.15
C ILE A 118 4.29 -26.34 -13.93
N GLY A 119 3.66 -27.24 -14.69
CA GLY A 119 2.21 -27.44 -14.64
C GLY A 119 1.42 -26.18 -15.04
N SER A 120 0.21 -26.00 -14.47
CA SER A 120 -0.63 -24.81 -14.71
C SER A 120 -0.11 -23.59 -13.95
N LEU A 121 0.19 -22.49 -14.64
CA LEU A 121 0.63 -21.25 -14.01
C LEU A 121 -0.50 -20.57 -13.19
N GLY A 122 -0.32 -20.50 -11.87
CA GLY A 122 -1.14 -19.68 -10.97
C GLY A 122 -0.73 -18.20 -10.96
N GLN A 123 -1.17 -17.44 -9.95
CA GLN A 123 -0.71 -16.05 -9.76
C GLN A 123 0.76 -16.00 -9.33
N ALA A 124 1.50 -14.95 -9.75
CA ALA A 124 2.90 -14.69 -9.39
C ALA A 124 3.90 -15.83 -9.65
N ALA A 125 3.67 -16.62 -10.71
CA ALA A 125 4.46 -17.79 -11.09
C ALA A 125 4.62 -18.86 -9.97
N GLY A 126 3.81 -18.83 -8.90
CA GLY A 126 3.73 -19.90 -7.88
C GLY A 126 5.05 -20.26 -7.17
N GLN A 127 5.94 -19.27 -6.96
CA GLN A 127 7.31 -19.50 -6.43
C GLN A 127 8.16 -20.46 -7.31
N MET A 128 7.92 -20.49 -8.61
CA MET A 128 8.71 -21.26 -9.58
C MET A 128 9.62 -20.29 -10.35
N ARG A 129 10.94 -20.39 -10.14
CA ARG A 129 11.91 -19.42 -10.67
C ARG A 129 12.02 -19.51 -12.19
N ARG A 130 12.15 -20.73 -12.74
CA ARG A 130 12.18 -20.97 -14.19
C ARG A 130 10.95 -20.42 -14.90
N ALA A 131 9.77 -20.60 -14.32
CA ALA A 131 8.54 -20.07 -14.87
C ALA A 131 8.55 -18.53 -14.90
N GLY A 132 9.01 -17.88 -13.82
CA GLY A 132 9.20 -16.43 -13.78
C GLY A 132 10.20 -15.94 -14.84
N ARG A 133 11.29 -16.68 -15.03
CA ARG A 133 12.28 -16.39 -16.09
C ARG A 133 11.67 -16.48 -17.49
N LEU A 134 10.88 -17.51 -17.78
CA LEU A 134 10.22 -17.68 -19.08
C LEU A 134 9.24 -16.54 -19.38
N LEU A 135 8.46 -16.10 -18.37
CA LEU A 135 7.58 -14.94 -18.49
C LEU A 135 8.36 -13.66 -18.81
N PHE A 136 9.51 -13.46 -18.15
CA PHE A 136 10.39 -12.33 -18.43
C PHE A 136 11.01 -12.43 -19.83
N ALA A 137 11.53 -13.60 -20.20
CA ALA A 137 12.16 -13.84 -21.50
C ALA A 137 11.20 -13.56 -22.67
N ALA A 138 9.94 -13.97 -22.55
CA ALA A 138 8.89 -13.68 -23.53
C ALA A 138 8.63 -12.17 -23.71
N ASN A 139 8.94 -11.36 -22.69
CA ASN A 139 8.76 -9.91 -22.67
C ASN A 139 10.09 -9.13 -22.66
N ALA A 140 11.23 -9.79 -22.90
CA ALA A 140 12.55 -9.19 -22.71
C ALA A 140 12.81 -8.01 -23.66
N VAL A 141 12.29 -8.07 -24.89
CA VAL A 141 12.36 -6.95 -25.85
C VAL A 141 11.56 -5.74 -25.34
N ALA A 142 10.37 -5.97 -24.77
CA ALA A 142 9.57 -4.91 -24.16
C ALA A 142 10.27 -4.31 -22.94
N TYR A 143 10.92 -5.13 -22.11
CA TYR A 143 11.75 -4.67 -20.99
C TYR A 143 12.90 -3.78 -21.46
N VAL A 144 13.67 -4.19 -22.47
CA VAL A 144 14.78 -3.38 -23.02
C VAL A 144 14.26 -2.07 -23.59
N ASN A 145 13.12 -2.07 -24.28
CA ASN A 145 12.52 -0.86 -24.81
C ASN A 145 12.05 0.08 -23.69
N ALA A 146 11.40 -0.44 -22.65
CA ALA A 146 10.98 0.34 -21.48
C ALA A 146 12.19 0.91 -20.72
N LEU A 147 13.28 0.15 -20.61
CA LEU A 147 14.52 0.59 -19.99
C LEU A 147 15.19 1.73 -20.78
N LYS A 148 15.21 1.63 -22.11
CA LYS A 148 15.71 2.69 -23.01
C LYS A 148 14.84 3.94 -22.96
N ASP A 149 13.51 3.77 -22.94
CA ASP A 149 12.56 4.89 -22.81
C ASP A 149 12.74 5.63 -21.48
N ALA A 150 12.83 4.88 -20.36
CA ALA A 150 13.13 5.45 -19.05
C ALA A 150 14.45 6.24 -19.07
N TYR A 151 15.52 5.68 -19.66
CA TYR A 151 16.78 6.40 -19.81
C TYR A 151 16.64 7.68 -20.64
N GLY A 152 15.98 7.61 -21.80
CA GLY A 152 15.80 8.76 -22.69
C GLY A 152 15.07 9.92 -22.01
N ARG A 153 14.11 9.61 -21.12
CA ARG A 153 13.43 10.62 -20.29
C ARG A 153 14.36 11.24 -19.24
N CYS A 154 15.21 10.46 -18.58
CA CYS A 154 16.23 11.02 -17.67
C CYS A 154 17.18 11.96 -18.42
N GLU A 155 17.72 11.51 -19.56
CA GLU A 155 18.70 12.25 -20.36
C GLU A 155 18.12 13.58 -20.89
N GLN A 156 16.85 13.57 -21.30
CA GLN A 156 16.14 14.80 -21.69
C GLN A 156 16.05 15.83 -20.55
N ILE A 157 16.00 15.38 -19.29
CA ILE A 157 15.92 16.25 -18.11
C ILE A 157 17.31 16.72 -17.69
N SER A 158 18.27 15.81 -17.58
CA SER A 158 19.62 16.12 -17.09
C SER A 158 20.48 16.86 -18.11
N GLY A 159 20.26 16.61 -19.41
CA GLY A 159 21.15 17.07 -20.49
C GLY A 159 22.54 16.41 -20.49
N ASP A 160 22.77 15.39 -19.64
CA ASP A 160 24.06 14.71 -19.48
C ASP A 160 23.93 13.24 -19.90
N ALA A 161 24.71 12.82 -20.90
CA ALA A 161 24.73 11.43 -21.36
C ALA A 161 25.79 10.57 -20.68
N SER A 162 26.65 11.14 -19.82
CA SER A 162 27.86 10.48 -19.31
C SER A 162 27.61 9.67 -18.03
N ARG A 163 26.70 10.11 -17.16
CA ARG A 163 26.42 9.45 -15.87
C ARG A 163 25.08 8.73 -15.87
N LYS A 164 25.14 7.39 -15.85
CA LYS A 164 23.97 6.50 -15.93
C LYS A 164 24.00 5.49 -14.79
N TYR A 165 22.97 5.52 -13.95
CA TYR A 165 22.80 4.61 -12.83
C TYR A 165 21.55 3.75 -13.03
N VAL A 166 21.70 2.44 -12.89
CA VAL A 166 20.60 1.48 -12.91
C VAL A 166 20.57 0.74 -11.57
N TYR A 167 19.47 0.90 -10.85
CA TYR A 167 19.22 0.22 -9.58
C TYR A 167 18.20 -0.89 -9.83
N ILE A 168 18.51 -2.13 -9.47
CA ILE A 168 17.61 -3.27 -9.69
C ILE A 168 17.23 -3.85 -8.33
N PHE A 169 15.94 -3.90 -8.03
CA PHE A 169 15.38 -4.38 -6.76
C PHE A 169 14.60 -5.67 -6.96
N ALA A 170 14.90 -6.72 -6.19
CA ALA A 170 14.14 -7.98 -6.27
C ALA A 170 14.12 -8.75 -4.94
N GLY A 171 13.11 -9.61 -4.76
CA GLY A 171 13.12 -10.64 -3.73
C GLY A 171 13.58 -11.97 -4.33
N LEU A 172 14.49 -12.69 -3.65
CA LEU A 172 15.09 -13.93 -4.17
C LEU A 172 14.26 -15.19 -3.93
N CYS A 173 13.10 -15.07 -3.27
CA CYS A 173 12.27 -16.21 -2.90
C CYS A 173 11.05 -16.39 -3.82
N GLY A 174 10.58 -15.32 -4.46
CA GLY A 174 9.38 -15.33 -5.31
C GLY A 174 9.65 -15.81 -6.74
N GLY A 175 8.62 -16.21 -7.48
CA GLY A 175 8.78 -16.72 -8.86
C GLY A 175 9.25 -15.64 -9.83
N THR A 176 8.51 -14.52 -9.92
CA THR A 176 8.80 -13.42 -10.86
C THR A 176 10.12 -12.71 -10.53
N GLY A 177 10.28 -12.19 -9.30
CA GLY A 177 11.47 -11.44 -8.91
C GLY A 177 12.76 -12.26 -9.00
N SER A 178 12.76 -13.45 -8.41
CA SER A 178 13.94 -14.34 -8.38
C SER A 178 14.25 -14.99 -9.73
N GLY A 179 13.22 -15.24 -10.55
CA GLY A 179 13.39 -15.78 -11.90
C GLY A 179 13.87 -14.74 -12.92
N SER A 180 13.56 -13.46 -12.72
CA SER A 180 13.89 -12.40 -13.68
C SER A 180 15.21 -11.68 -13.39
N ILE A 181 15.78 -11.84 -12.18
CA ILE A 181 16.91 -11.00 -11.73
C ILE A 181 18.16 -11.13 -12.60
N ILE A 182 18.51 -12.36 -13.02
CA ILE A 182 19.67 -12.61 -13.88
C ILE A 182 19.49 -11.92 -15.22
N ASP A 183 18.34 -12.10 -15.86
CA ASP A 183 18.07 -11.51 -17.17
C ASP A 183 17.97 -9.98 -17.09
N ALA A 184 17.38 -9.42 -16.03
CA ALA A 184 17.34 -7.97 -15.84
C ALA A 184 18.75 -7.36 -15.75
N ILE A 185 19.67 -7.99 -15.00
CA ILE A 185 21.07 -7.54 -14.90
C ILE A 185 21.78 -7.64 -16.25
N VAL A 186 21.65 -8.79 -16.92
CA VAL A 186 22.30 -9.06 -18.22
C VAL A 186 21.80 -8.11 -19.29
N GLN A 187 20.49 -7.93 -19.40
CA GLN A 187 19.90 -7.03 -20.40
C GLN A 187 20.20 -5.56 -20.10
N ALA A 188 20.27 -5.16 -18.82
CA ALA A 188 20.72 -3.81 -18.45
C ALA A 188 22.18 -3.58 -18.85
N ARG A 189 23.10 -4.50 -18.54
CA ARG A 189 24.53 -4.39 -18.93
C ARG A 189 24.71 -4.41 -20.45
N LYS A 190 23.99 -5.28 -21.15
CA LYS A 190 24.02 -5.35 -22.62
C LYS A 190 23.53 -4.06 -23.26
N THR A 191 22.48 -3.47 -22.70
CA THR A 191 21.87 -2.23 -23.20
C THR A 191 22.74 -1.00 -22.90
N PHE A 192 23.35 -0.96 -21.71
CA PHE A 192 24.19 0.14 -21.25
C PHE A 192 25.54 -0.36 -20.71
N PRO A 193 26.53 -0.60 -21.61
CA PRO A 193 27.82 -1.16 -21.22
C PRO A 193 28.58 -0.36 -20.16
N ASP A 194 28.46 0.97 -20.16
CA ASP A 194 29.16 1.88 -19.24
C ASP A 194 28.33 2.30 -18.01
N ALA A 195 27.08 1.83 -17.87
CA ALA A 195 26.25 2.21 -16.74
C ALA A 195 26.77 1.62 -15.41
N ILE A 196 26.55 2.35 -14.31
CA ILE A 196 26.76 1.84 -12.97
C ILE A 196 25.51 1.06 -12.56
N ILE A 197 25.62 -0.26 -12.48
CA ILE A 197 24.51 -1.16 -12.17
C ILE A 197 24.65 -1.65 -10.73
N SER A 198 23.72 -1.26 -9.86
CA SER A 198 23.65 -1.70 -8.46
C SER A 198 22.43 -2.60 -8.25
N VAL A 199 22.66 -3.80 -7.71
CA VAL A 199 21.61 -4.80 -7.52
C VAL A 199 21.29 -4.90 -6.03
N TYR A 200 20.02 -4.81 -5.67
CA TYR A 200 19.51 -4.86 -4.30
C TYR A 200 18.54 -6.02 -4.18
N THR A 201 18.94 -7.05 -3.44
CA THR A 201 18.15 -8.28 -3.37
C THR A 201 17.92 -8.74 -1.95
N MET A 202 16.66 -8.98 -1.64
CA MET A 202 16.22 -9.53 -0.36
C MET A 202 16.42 -11.04 -0.36
N ILE A 203 17.20 -11.55 0.60
CA ILE A 203 17.30 -12.99 0.88
C ILE A 203 16.11 -13.45 1.76
N PRO A 204 15.81 -14.76 1.85
CA PRO A 204 14.74 -15.25 2.71
C PRO A 204 14.87 -14.75 4.16
N GLU A 205 13.74 -14.51 4.83
CA GLU A 205 13.72 -14.28 6.27
C GLU A 205 14.11 -15.56 7.01
N MET A 206 14.88 -15.45 8.09
CA MET A 206 15.18 -16.62 8.94
C MET A 206 13.91 -17.20 9.58
N HIS A 207 13.01 -16.31 9.99
CA HIS A 207 11.73 -16.65 10.60
C HIS A 207 10.63 -15.97 9.79
N LEU A 208 9.76 -16.78 9.20
CA LEU A 208 8.67 -16.27 8.37
C LEU A 208 7.71 -15.43 9.22
N PRO A 209 7.38 -14.20 8.79
CA PRO A 209 6.35 -13.39 9.44
C PRO A 209 4.97 -14.07 9.45
N LYS A 210 4.69 -14.88 8.43
CA LYS A 210 3.44 -15.64 8.28
C LYS A 210 3.75 -17.05 7.79
N SER A 211 3.10 -18.06 8.38
CA SER A 211 3.35 -19.48 8.06
C SER A 211 3.02 -19.88 6.62
N ASN A 212 2.15 -19.14 5.94
CA ASN A 212 1.74 -19.40 4.56
C ASN A 212 2.65 -18.78 3.49
N MET A 213 3.73 -18.07 3.88
CA MET A 213 4.66 -17.47 2.92
C MET A 213 5.54 -18.51 2.22
N ASP A 214 5.83 -19.64 2.86
CA ASP A 214 6.58 -20.73 2.25
C ASP A 214 5.63 -21.75 1.63
N GLN A 215 5.62 -21.81 0.29
CA GLN A 215 4.86 -22.81 -0.47
C GLN A 215 5.70 -24.06 -0.76
N GLY A 216 6.76 -24.29 0.05
CA GLY A 216 7.68 -25.42 -0.03
C GLY A 216 8.97 -25.15 -0.81
N ARG A 217 9.18 -23.91 -1.28
CA ARG A 217 10.33 -23.51 -2.13
C ARG A 217 11.02 -22.23 -1.68
N TYR A 218 10.57 -21.59 -0.60
CA TYR A 218 10.98 -20.22 -0.25
C TYR A 218 12.51 -20.09 -0.03
N TYR A 219 13.06 -20.98 0.79
CA TYR A 219 14.48 -20.97 1.15
C TYR A 219 15.38 -21.52 0.03
N GLN A 220 14.88 -22.54 -0.67
CA GLN A 220 15.58 -23.20 -1.77
C GLN A 220 15.75 -22.24 -2.96
N ASN A 221 14.69 -21.47 -3.27
CA ASN A 221 14.75 -20.39 -4.25
C ASN A 221 15.81 -19.35 -3.87
N GLY A 222 15.83 -18.94 -2.60
CA GLY A 222 16.81 -18.00 -2.08
C GLY A 222 18.24 -18.47 -2.30
N TYR A 223 18.55 -19.72 -1.92
CA TYR A 223 19.89 -20.29 -2.11
C TYR A 223 20.28 -20.39 -3.59
N ALA A 224 19.39 -20.95 -4.43
CA ALA A 224 19.65 -21.11 -5.87
C ALA A 224 19.91 -19.76 -6.55
N ALA A 225 19.13 -18.73 -6.23
CA ALA A 225 19.30 -17.39 -6.77
C ALA A 225 20.61 -16.72 -6.33
N VAL A 226 20.98 -16.86 -5.06
CA VAL A 226 22.28 -16.35 -4.55
C VAL A 226 23.43 -17.06 -5.24
N ASN A 227 23.33 -18.38 -5.47
CA ASN A 227 24.36 -19.13 -6.17
C ASN A 227 24.54 -18.68 -7.63
N GLU A 228 23.43 -18.47 -8.35
CA GLU A 228 23.46 -17.92 -9.71
C GLU A 228 24.00 -16.50 -9.76
N LEU A 229 23.64 -15.63 -8.80
CA LEU A 229 24.17 -14.27 -8.70
C LEU A 229 25.68 -14.28 -8.45
N ASN A 230 26.15 -15.17 -7.56
CA ASN A 230 27.58 -15.38 -7.34
C ASN A 230 28.27 -15.82 -8.64
N ALA A 231 27.72 -16.82 -9.32
CA ALA A 231 28.31 -17.35 -10.54
C ALA A 231 28.33 -16.32 -11.69
N LEU A 232 27.26 -15.54 -11.84
CA LEU A 232 27.17 -14.45 -12.81
C LEU A 232 28.24 -13.39 -12.51
N GLN A 233 28.33 -12.94 -11.26
CA GLN A 233 29.33 -11.96 -10.83
C GLN A 233 30.76 -12.48 -10.83
N ALA A 234 30.97 -13.79 -10.75
CA ALA A 234 32.27 -14.44 -10.89
C ALA A 234 32.66 -14.71 -12.36
N GLY A 235 31.76 -14.45 -13.31
CA GLY A 235 31.98 -14.78 -14.73
C GLY A 235 31.94 -16.28 -15.04
N ARG A 236 31.36 -17.08 -14.13
CA ARG A 236 31.22 -18.54 -14.25
C ARG A 236 29.88 -18.99 -14.80
N PHE A 237 28.95 -18.06 -14.93
CA PHE A 237 27.63 -18.32 -15.50
C PHE A 237 27.35 -17.35 -16.65
N CYS A 238 27.19 -17.90 -17.85
CA CYS A 238 26.79 -17.16 -19.06
C CYS A 238 25.37 -17.58 -19.44
N PRO A 239 24.35 -16.87 -18.96
CA PRO A 239 22.96 -17.25 -19.21
C PRO A 239 22.61 -17.18 -20.70
N GLN A 240 21.60 -17.95 -21.13
CA GLN A 240 20.95 -17.75 -22.42
C GLN A 240 20.49 -16.29 -22.58
N ASP A 241 20.85 -15.66 -23.70
CA ASP A 241 20.45 -14.30 -24.02
C ASP A 241 18.98 -14.25 -24.45
N VAL A 242 18.13 -13.73 -23.58
CA VAL A 242 16.68 -13.62 -23.82
C VAL A 242 16.28 -12.64 -24.93
N THR A 243 17.22 -11.83 -25.43
CA THR A 243 17.01 -10.99 -26.62
C THR A 243 17.83 -11.45 -27.84
N GLY A 244 18.55 -12.56 -27.72
CA GLY A 244 19.44 -13.10 -28.76
C GLY A 244 19.24 -14.61 -28.97
N THR A 245 20.19 -15.26 -29.65
CA THR A 245 20.11 -16.69 -30.01
C THR A 245 21.21 -17.54 -29.36
N GLY A 246 22.02 -16.97 -28.45
CA GLY A 246 23.16 -17.66 -27.81
C GLY A 246 23.35 -17.22 -26.37
N LYS A 247 24.46 -17.61 -25.74
CA LYS A 247 24.79 -17.24 -24.35
C LYS A 247 25.32 -15.81 -24.24
N ALA A 248 24.96 -15.10 -23.16
CA ALA A 248 25.43 -13.76 -22.84
C ALA A 248 26.55 -13.79 -21.78
N CYS A 249 27.80 -13.86 -22.23
CA CYS A 249 28.98 -13.73 -21.36
C CYS A 249 29.40 -12.26 -21.22
N LEU A 250 28.82 -11.53 -20.26
CA LEU A 250 29.01 -10.08 -20.09
C LEU A 250 29.88 -9.69 -18.89
N TYR A 251 30.67 -10.63 -18.35
CA TYR A 251 31.62 -10.32 -17.29
C TYR A 251 32.64 -9.29 -17.78
N SER A 252 32.87 -8.25 -16.99
CA SER A 252 33.83 -7.20 -17.30
C SER A 252 34.96 -7.19 -16.28
N ASP A 253 36.19 -7.33 -16.79
CA ASP A 253 37.41 -7.22 -15.97
C ASP A 253 37.59 -5.83 -15.37
N ARG A 254 37.06 -4.78 -16.00
CA ARG A 254 37.14 -3.39 -15.52
C ARG A 254 36.41 -3.21 -14.19
N ILE A 255 35.26 -3.85 -14.03
CA ILE A 255 34.43 -3.73 -12.83
C ILE A 255 34.42 -5.00 -11.97
N LYS A 256 35.10 -6.06 -12.42
CA LYS A 256 35.17 -7.39 -11.81
C LYS A 256 33.79 -8.00 -11.55
N GLY A 257 32.92 -7.97 -12.57
CA GLY A 257 31.55 -8.49 -12.52
C GLY A 257 30.71 -8.10 -13.72
N VAL A 258 29.42 -8.45 -13.70
CA VAL A 258 28.41 -7.98 -14.66
C VAL A 258 27.71 -6.73 -14.11
N ALA A 259 27.34 -6.75 -12.83
CA ALA A 259 26.92 -5.58 -12.06
C ALA A 259 28.10 -4.98 -11.28
N ASN A 260 28.03 -3.68 -10.97
CA ASN A 260 29.06 -2.98 -10.20
C ASN A 260 29.08 -3.42 -8.73
N GLY A 261 27.97 -3.93 -8.20
CA GLY A 261 27.88 -4.50 -6.85
C GLY A 261 26.52 -5.15 -6.58
N VAL A 262 26.51 -6.08 -5.62
CA VAL A 262 25.30 -6.79 -5.18
C VAL A 262 25.07 -6.56 -3.68
N THR A 263 23.98 -5.89 -3.35
CA THR A 263 23.51 -5.66 -1.99
C THR A 263 22.57 -6.78 -1.57
N LEU A 264 22.96 -7.54 -0.55
CA LEU A 264 22.15 -8.57 0.09
C LEU A 264 21.64 -8.07 1.44
N TYR A 265 20.34 -8.25 1.69
CA TYR A 265 19.72 -7.86 2.95
C TYR A 265 18.58 -8.81 3.34
N SER A 266 18.33 -8.91 4.64
CA SER A 266 17.21 -9.63 5.24
C SER A 266 16.41 -8.69 6.14
N ASN A 267 15.43 -9.21 6.87
CA ASN A 267 14.65 -8.43 7.83
C ASN A 267 15.28 -8.32 9.22
N VAL A 268 16.49 -8.87 9.41
CA VAL A 268 17.20 -8.86 10.69
C VAL A 268 18.56 -8.22 10.50
N ASN A 269 18.88 -7.23 11.33
CA ASN A 269 20.17 -6.58 11.29
C ASN A 269 21.27 -7.36 12.05
N GLU A 270 22.52 -6.96 11.85
CA GLU A 270 23.69 -7.62 12.48
C GLU A 270 23.63 -7.66 14.02
N ASN A 271 22.84 -6.77 14.63
CA ASN A 271 22.65 -6.66 16.07
C ASN A 271 21.38 -7.36 16.59
N GLY A 272 20.70 -8.15 15.74
CA GLY A 272 19.53 -8.96 16.11
C GLY A 272 18.20 -8.20 16.13
N MET A 273 18.15 -6.99 15.59
CA MET A 273 16.91 -6.21 15.47
C MET A 273 16.13 -6.67 14.23
N THR A 274 14.89 -7.07 14.43
CA THR A 274 13.98 -7.54 13.37
C THR A 274 12.98 -6.46 13.01
N VAL A 275 12.78 -6.23 11.72
CA VAL A 275 11.76 -5.32 11.16
C VAL A 275 10.72 -6.08 10.35
N ASN A 276 9.57 -5.45 10.10
CA ASN A 276 8.55 -6.03 9.21
C ASN A 276 9.06 -6.05 7.76
N SER A 277 9.20 -7.24 7.17
CA SER A 277 9.75 -7.42 5.82
C SER A 277 8.83 -6.93 4.69
N LEU A 278 7.53 -6.77 4.95
CA LEU A 278 6.53 -6.37 3.95
C LEU A 278 6.29 -4.86 3.93
N GLU A 279 6.49 -4.18 5.05
CA GLU A 279 6.13 -2.76 5.23
C GLU A 279 7.31 -1.86 5.58
N GLU A 280 8.16 -2.27 6.54
CA GLU A 280 9.27 -1.44 7.04
C GLU A 280 10.53 -1.62 6.21
N LEU A 281 10.90 -2.87 5.88
CA LEU A 281 12.10 -3.16 5.10
C LEU A 281 12.11 -2.50 3.71
N PRO A 282 11.00 -2.48 2.94
CA PRO A 282 10.97 -1.73 1.68
C PRO A 282 11.21 -0.22 1.85
N LYS A 283 10.72 0.37 2.96
CA LYS A 283 10.97 1.78 3.30
C LYS A 283 12.44 2.03 3.63
N ILE A 284 13.08 1.13 4.38
CA ILE A 284 14.53 1.21 4.69
C ILE A 284 15.36 1.24 3.40
N ILE A 285 15.10 0.31 2.46
CA ILE A 285 15.82 0.27 1.19
C ILE A 285 15.53 1.53 0.37
N SER A 286 14.27 1.93 0.27
CA SER A 286 13.86 3.16 -0.39
C SER A 286 14.60 4.38 0.18
N ASP A 287 14.67 4.49 1.51
CA ASP A 287 15.27 5.63 2.20
C ASP A 287 16.78 5.72 1.98
N TYR A 288 17.45 4.58 1.97
CA TYR A 288 18.85 4.48 1.63
C TYR A 288 19.13 4.93 0.19
N ILE A 289 18.32 4.48 -0.78
CA ILE A 289 18.45 4.88 -2.19
C ILE A 289 18.13 6.37 -2.37
N PHE A 290 17.11 6.86 -1.69
CA PHE A 290 16.74 8.28 -1.71
C PHE A 290 17.91 9.14 -1.21
N ALA A 291 18.49 8.80 -0.07
CA ALA A 291 19.65 9.51 0.46
C ALA A 291 20.85 9.46 -0.49
N ARG A 292 21.14 8.29 -1.09
CA ARG A 292 22.21 8.13 -2.08
C ARG A 292 22.01 9.04 -3.31
N ILE A 293 20.78 9.16 -3.82
CA ILE A 293 20.50 9.92 -5.05
C ILE A 293 20.44 11.44 -4.77
N PHE A 294 19.85 11.85 -3.65
CA PHE A 294 19.49 13.25 -3.44
C PHE A 294 20.35 13.99 -2.41
N PHE A 295 20.93 13.28 -1.43
CA PHE A 295 21.57 13.90 -0.26
C PHE A 295 23.09 13.71 -0.20
N VAL A 296 23.64 12.72 -0.92
CA VAL A 296 25.09 12.52 -1.03
C VAL A 296 25.62 13.33 -2.20
N ASN A 297 26.50 14.30 -1.92
CA ASN A 297 27.13 15.11 -2.96
C ASN A 297 28.39 14.40 -3.49
N GLU A 298 28.33 13.90 -4.73
CA GLU A 298 29.46 13.22 -5.40
C GLU A 298 30.70 14.13 -5.57
N GLU A 299 30.51 15.45 -5.60
CA GLU A 299 31.61 16.42 -5.80
C GLU A 299 32.34 16.78 -4.50
N ASP A 300 31.76 16.49 -3.33
CA ASP A 300 32.35 16.79 -2.02
C ASP A 300 33.09 15.57 -1.46
N GLU A 301 34.29 15.32 -2.01
CA GLU A 301 35.15 14.21 -1.60
C GLU A 301 35.54 14.30 -0.10
N LYS A 302 35.58 15.51 0.46
CA LYS A 302 35.97 15.73 1.86
C LYS A 302 34.96 15.10 2.83
N HIS A 303 33.66 15.27 2.56
CA HIS A 303 32.60 14.78 3.46
C HIS A 303 31.93 13.50 2.98
N PHE A 304 32.10 13.10 1.72
CA PHE A 304 31.48 11.88 1.17
C PHE A 304 32.45 10.87 0.55
N GLY A 305 33.76 11.15 0.50
CA GLY A 305 34.74 10.30 -0.17
C GLY A 305 34.71 8.83 0.27
N ASP A 306 34.75 8.54 1.57
CA ASP A 306 34.75 7.14 2.03
C ASP A 306 33.42 6.41 1.81
N ILE A 307 32.28 7.10 1.92
CA ILE A 307 30.97 6.48 1.66
C ILE A 307 30.79 6.22 0.15
N LEU A 308 31.27 7.12 -0.72
CA LEU A 308 31.29 6.93 -2.17
C LEU A 308 32.16 5.74 -2.56
N ARG A 309 33.35 5.61 -1.96
CA ARG A 309 34.22 4.44 -2.13
C ARG A 309 33.52 3.15 -1.72
N ALA A 310 32.76 3.17 -0.62
CA ALA A 310 31.96 2.02 -0.16
C ALA A 310 30.80 1.68 -1.11
N TYR A 311 30.09 2.69 -1.66
CA TYR A 311 29.05 2.48 -2.68
C TYR A 311 29.61 1.85 -3.96
N ASN A 312 30.81 2.27 -4.37
CA ASN A 312 31.38 1.93 -5.68
C ASN A 312 32.41 0.79 -5.65
N TYR A 313 32.80 0.30 -4.46
CA TYR A 313 33.90 -0.65 -4.25
C TYR A 313 35.26 -0.14 -4.75
N GLU A 314 35.52 1.16 -4.61
CA GLU A 314 36.79 1.75 -5.02
C GLU A 314 37.95 1.18 -4.20
N ASN A 315 39.08 0.94 -4.87
CA ASN A 315 40.29 0.32 -4.29
C ASN A 315 40.11 -1.11 -3.76
N MET A 316 39.04 -1.82 -4.14
CA MET A 316 38.77 -3.20 -3.70
C MET A 316 39.06 -4.27 -4.77
N ASP A 317 39.54 -3.92 -5.96
CA ASP A 317 39.68 -4.85 -7.09
C ASP A 317 40.57 -6.06 -6.77
N LYS A 318 41.66 -5.87 -6.01
CA LYS A 318 42.55 -6.97 -5.57
C LYS A 318 41.85 -7.95 -4.61
N PHE A 319 40.76 -7.54 -3.99
CA PHE A 319 40.00 -8.31 -3.01
C PHE A 319 38.61 -8.71 -3.54
N ALA A 320 38.29 -8.40 -4.80
CA ALA A 320 36.94 -8.53 -5.34
C ALA A 320 36.50 -9.98 -5.59
N LEU A 321 37.42 -10.94 -5.62
CA LEU A 321 37.17 -12.31 -6.05
C LEU A 321 37.82 -13.34 -5.11
N GLU A 322 37.27 -14.54 -5.12
CA GLU A 322 37.89 -15.75 -4.58
C GLU A 322 38.03 -16.80 -5.67
N TYR A 323 39.15 -17.52 -5.65
CA TYR A 323 39.54 -18.52 -6.63
C TYR A 323 39.21 -19.94 -6.14
N ASP A 324 38.95 -20.82 -7.10
CA ASP A 324 38.62 -22.23 -6.87
C ASP A 324 39.77 -22.94 -6.15
N GLU A 325 39.47 -23.49 -4.96
CA GLU A 325 40.43 -24.13 -4.06
C GLU A 325 40.88 -25.50 -4.56
N ALA A 326 40.09 -26.14 -5.41
CA ALA A 326 40.41 -27.43 -6.00
C ALA A 326 41.15 -27.27 -7.34
N ALA A 327 41.10 -26.10 -7.97
CA ALA A 327 41.79 -25.86 -9.24
C ALA A 327 43.31 -25.70 -9.07
N ASP A 328 44.03 -26.16 -10.08
CA ASP A 328 45.44 -25.86 -10.25
C ASP A 328 45.59 -24.76 -11.33
N PRO A 329 46.64 -23.93 -11.28
CA PRO A 329 46.85 -22.86 -12.25
C PRO A 329 46.97 -23.42 -13.69
N ASP A 330 46.41 -22.70 -14.65
CA ASP A 330 46.61 -22.98 -16.07
C ASP A 330 48.06 -22.69 -16.51
N GLU A 331 48.40 -22.95 -17.78
CA GLU A 331 49.75 -22.70 -18.35
C GLU A 331 50.21 -21.24 -18.23
N LYS A 332 49.28 -20.30 -18.02
CA LYS A 332 49.52 -18.86 -17.83
C LYS A 332 49.47 -18.45 -16.36
N GLY A 333 49.30 -19.40 -15.44
CA GLY A 333 49.20 -19.17 -14.00
C GLY A 333 47.82 -18.72 -13.52
N HIS A 334 46.79 -18.74 -14.36
CA HIS A 334 45.45 -18.33 -13.96
C HIS A 334 44.71 -19.44 -13.23
N ILE A 335 44.01 -19.06 -12.17
CA ILE A 335 43.12 -19.96 -11.42
C ILE A 335 41.68 -19.52 -11.68
N PRO A 336 40.75 -20.44 -11.98
CA PRO A 336 39.34 -20.10 -12.13
C PRO A 336 38.78 -19.41 -10.89
N VAL A 337 37.99 -18.36 -11.11
CA VAL A 337 37.24 -17.70 -10.05
C VAL A 337 36.11 -18.60 -9.59
N ALA A 338 35.95 -18.79 -8.28
CA ALA A 338 34.83 -19.48 -7.69
C ALA A 338 33.73 -18.50 -7.26
N ARG A 339 34.11 -17.39 -6.62
CA ARG A 339 33.14 -16.51 -5.94
C ARG A 339 33.48 -15.04 -6.07
N THR A 340 32.44 -14.20 -5.98
CA THR A 340 32.58 -12.75 -5.87
C THR A 340 32.58 -12.32 -4.40
N LYS A 341 33.36 -11.28 -4.11
CA LYS A 341 33.34 -10.50 -2.87
C LYS A 341 32.80 -9.08 -3.08
N LYS A 342 32.35 -8.72 -4.29
CA LYS A 342 31.65 -7.44 -4.56
C LYS A 342 30.20 -7.46 -4.06
N VAL A 343 30.06 -7.81 -2.77
CA VAL A 343 28.82 -7.95 -2.03
C VAL A 343 28.83 -6.97 -0.86
N ASN A 344 27.68 -6.39 -0.55
CA ASN A 344 27.51 -5.52 0.60
C ASN A 344 26.13 -5.70 1.24
N SER A 345 25.96 -5.09 2.40
CA SER A 345 24.68 -4.89 3.06
C SER A 345 24.64 -3.50 3.63
N ILE A 346 23.42 -3.03 3.90
CA ILE A 346 23.13 -1.64 4.20
C ILE A 346 22.25 -1.55 5.45
N GLY A 347 22.42 -0.46 6.18
CA GLY A 347 21.54 -0.03 7.25
C GLY A 347 21.27 1.46 7.10
N ILE A 348 20.05 1.89 7.41
CA ILE A 348 19.74 3.30 7.54
C ILE A 348 18.81 3.52 8.73
N LYS A 349 19.10 4.57 9.50
CA LYS A 349 18.23 5.10 10.54
C LYS A 349 18.04 6.58 10.30
N ARG A 350 16.81 7.06 10.50
CA ARG A 350 16.45 8.46 10.37
C ARG A 350 15.86 8.92 11.69
N VAL A 351 16.37 10.01 12.22
CA VAL A 351 15.78 10.73 13.36
C VAL A 351 15.23 12.01 12.79
N MET A 352 13.92 12.16 12.81
CA MET A 352 13.29 13.29 12.12
C MET A 352 12.17 13.91 12.92
N TYR A 353 11.94 15.18 12.67
CA TYR A 353 10.72 15.86 13.04
C TYR A 353 9.71 15.62 11.91
N PRO A 354 8.59 14.93 12.17
CA PRO A 354 7.70 14.44 11.12
C PRO A 354 6.74 15.54 10.63
N GLU A 355 7.28 16.57 9.95
CA GLU A 355 6.51 17.75 9.52
C GLU A 355 5.22 17.41 8.77
N LEU A 356 5.28 16.43 7.88
CA LEU A 356 4.12 16.01 7.09
C LEU A 356 3.04 15.37 7.96
N ARG A 357 3.43 14.54 8.93
CA ARG A 357 2.51 13.91 9.88
C ARG A 357 1.86 14.98 10.76
N VAL A 358 2.66 15.91 11.29
CA VAL A 358 2.19 17.04 12.12
C VAL A 358 1.20 17.89 11.34
N LEU A 359 1.55 18.29 10.12
CA LEU A 359 0.67 19.04 9.25
C LEU A 359 -0.64 18.29 8.99
N LYS A 360 -0.58 16.99 8.65
CA LYS A 360 -1.78 16.17 8.47
C LYS A 360 -2.63 16.16 9.73
N HIS A 361 -2.01 15.88 10.88
CA HIS A 361 -2.72 15.84 12.15
C HIS A 361 -3.49 17.15 12.42
N ILE A 362 -2.79 18.29 12.35
CA ILE A 362 -3.41 19.61 12.52
C ILE A 362 -4.52 19.83 11.48
N THR A 363 -4.27 19.50 10.22
CA THR A 363 -5.23 19.66 9.12
C THR A 363 -6.52 18.90 9.40
N TYR A 364 -6.43 17.62 9.78
CA TYR A 364 -7.61 16.81 10.08
C TYR A 364 -8.28 17.22 11.40
N THR A 365 -7.53 17.65 12.42
CA THR A 365 -8.09 18.19 13.67
C THR A 365 -8.86 19.51 13.45
N VAL A 366 -8.37 20.39 12.58
CA VAL A 366 -9.11 21.59 12.13
C VAL A 366 -10.30 21.18 11.26
N GLY A 367 -10.12 20.15 10.42
CA GLY A 367 -11.15 19.53 9.58
C GLY A 367 -12.34 19.00 10.39
N GLU A 368 -12.11 18.38 11.56
CA GLU A 368 -13.18 17.99 12.47
C GLU A 368 -14.06 19.19 12.86
N SER A 369 -13.44 20.33 13.19
CA SER A 369 -14.17 21.54 13.56
C SER A 369 -14.96 22.12 12.38
N VAL A 370 -14.43 22.02 11.15
CA VAL A 370 -15.16 22.33 9.92
C VAL A 370 -16.40 21.42 9.77
N LEU A 371 -16.26 20.11 9.98
CA LEU A 371 -17.39 19.18 9.89
C LEU A 371 -18.42 19.38 11.02
N TYR A 372 -17.98 19.77 12.23
CA TYR A 372 -18.88 20.16 13.30
C TYR A 372 -19.66 21.43 12.96
N GLN A 373 -19.05 22.38 12.24
CA GLN A 373 -19.77 23.51 11.69
C GLN A 373 -20.82 23.06 10.68
N PHE A 374 -20.51 22.12 9.77
CA PHE A 374 -21.46 21.62 8.78
C PHE A 374 -22.65 20.91 9.47
N LYS A 375 -22.35 20.09 10.48
CA LYS A 375 -23.33 19.22 11.13
C LYS A 375 -24.19 19.95 12.15
N TYR A 376 -23.59 20.75 13.02
CA TYR A 376 -24.29 21.37 14.16
C TYR A 376 -24.32 22.90 14.13
N ASN A 377 -23.31 23.53 13.54
CA ASN A 377 -23.13 24.99 13.52
C ASN A 377 -23.26 25.63 14.92
N ASN A 378 -22.61 25.02 15.91
CA ASN A 378 -22.69 25.42 17.31
C ASN A 378 -21.33 25.94 17.80
N TRP A 379 -21.20 27.27 17.91
CA TRP A 379 -19.98 27.92 18.39
C TRP A 379 -19.98 28.07 19.92
N ARG A 380 -18.87 27.68 20.56
CA ARG A 380 -18.59 27.95 21.98
C ARG A 380 -17.31 28.76 22.14
N GLU A 381 -17.38 29.76 23.01
CA GLU A 381 -16.22 30.57 23.37
C GLU A 381 -15.09 29.67 23.92
N ASN A 382 -13.86 29.89 23.42
CA ASN A 382 -12.66 29.11 23.76
C ASN A 382 -12.66 27.61 23.37
N GLN A 383 -13.65 27.14 22.60
CA GLN A 383 -13.69 25.77 22.07
C GLN A 383 -13.87 25.73 20.54
N GLY A 384 -14.46 26.76 19.96
CA GLY A 384 -14.80 26.80 18.54
C GLY A 384 -16.10 26.08 18.23
N PHE A 385 -16.21 25.47 17.05
CA PHE A 385 -17.36 24.63 16.70
C PHE A 385 -17.30 23.28 17.40
N VAL A 386 -18.36 22.93 18.13
CA VAL A 386 -18.44 21.70 18.93
C VAL A 386 -19.34 20.64 18.31
N ASN A 387 -19.07 19.37 18.63
CA ASN A 387 -19.86 18.19 18.25
C ASN A 387 -21.15 18.09 19.09
N GLU A 388 -21.92 19.17 19.18
CA GLU A 388 -23.13 19.25 19.99
C GLU A 388 -24.19 20.10 19.31
N GLU A 389 -25.44 19.67 19.42
CA GLU A 389 -26.56 20.41 18.84
C GLU A 389 -26.80 21.77 19.52
N ARG A 390 -27.28 22.74 18.73
CA ARG A 390 -27.74 24.02 19.24
C ARG A 390 -29.20 23.95 19.67
N ASN A 391 -29.49 24.46 20.87
CA ASN A 391 -30.86 24.66 21.33
C ASN A 391 -31.45 25.92 20.69
N LYS A 392 -32.51 25.75 19.87
CA LYS A 392 -33.21 26.80 19.13
C LYS A 392 -34.68 26.41 18.99
N ASP A 393 -35.59 27.38 19.03
CA ASP A 393 -37.00 27.17 18.69
C ASP A 393 -37.15 27.17 17.16
N TYR A 394 -37.00 25.99 16.56
CA TYR A 394 -37.08 25.80 15.11
C TYR A 394 -38.49 26.06 14.56
N ARG A 395 -39.54 25.75 15.33
CA ARG A 395 -40.92 25.93 14.89
C ARG A 395 -41.23 27.40 14.66
N LYS A 396 -40.88 28.26 15.62
CA LYS A 396 -41.07 29.72 15.49
C LYS A 396 -40.25 30.33 14.35
N ALA A 397 -39.04 29.82 14.12
CA ALA A 397 -38.15 30.33 13.09
C ALA A 397 -38.62 30.00 11.66
N TYR A 398 -39.19 28.81 11.43
CA TYR A 398 -39.46 28.31 10.08
C TYR A 398 -40.93 28.16 9.71
N LEU A 399 -41.86 28.09 10.67
CA LEU A 399 -43.30 27.91 10.37
C LEU A 399 -44.13 29.18 10.57
N ASN A 400 -43.53 30.36 10.50
CA ASN A 400 -44.27 31.62 10.50
C ASN A 400 -45.02 31.83 9.15
N ALA A 401 -45.99 32.74 9.13
CA ALA A 401 -46.86 32.97 7.97
C ALA A 401 -46.07 33.39 6.71
N ASP A 402 -45.08 34.26 6.86
CA ASP A 402 -44.24 34.73 5.75
C ASP A 402 -43.49 33.56 5.10
N LYS A 403 -42.90 32.68 5.91
CA LYS A 403 -42.22 31.47 5.41
C LYS A 403 -43.17 30.47 4.77
N GLN A 404 -44.37 30.29 5.33
CA GLN A 404 -45.38 29.42 4.70
C GLN A 404 -45.78 29.93 3.31
N SER A 405 -45.85 31.25 3.13
CA SER A 405 -46.12 31.86 1.83
C SER A 405 -44.93 31.81 0.87
N GLU A 406 -43.72 32.09 1.36
CA GLU A 406 -42.47 31.94 0.60
C GLU A 406 -42.29 30.51 0.06
N TRP A 407 -42.69 29.52 0.85
CA TRP A 407 -42.68 28.09 0.52
C TRP A 407 -43.94 27.60 -0.19
N MET A 408 -44.91 28.48 -0.46
CA MET A 408 -46.15 28.17 -1.19
C MET A 408 -46.99 27.06 -0.53
N ILE A 409 -46.97 26.95 0.80
CA ILE A 409 -47.77 25.99 1.57
C ILE A 409 -48.95 26.64 2.31
N ASP A 410 -49.16 27.95 2.12
CA ASP A 410 -50.36 28.64 2.61
C ASP A 410 -51.63 28.23 1.84
N THR A 411 -52.81 28.60 2.36
CA THR A 411 -54.09 28.22 1.76
C THR A 411 -54.31 28.83 0.38
N ASP A 412 -53.82 30.03 0.13
CA ASP A 412 -54.07 30.78 -1.11
C ASP A 412 -53.34 30.09 -2.28
N HIS A 413 -52.10 29.62 -2.06
CA HIS A 413 -51.38 28.79 -3.04
C HIS A 413 -51.99 27.39 -3.19
N MET A 414 -52.38 26.74 -2.09
CA MET A 414 -52.97 25.39 -2.14
C MET A 414 -54.30 25.35 -2.91
N THR A 415 -55.07 26.43 -2.86
CA THR A 415 -56.37 26.57 -3.56
C THR A 415 -56.23 27.15 -4.97
N LEU A 416 -55.03 27.49 -5.42
CA LEU A 416 -54.75 28.22 -6.66
C LEU A 416 -55.45 29.59 -6.73
N GLU A 417 -55.69 30.23 -5.58
CA GLU A 417 -55.97 31.66 -5.55
C GLU A 417 -54.70 32.45 -5.90
N LEU A 418 -53.53 31.95 -5.47
CA LEU A 418 -52.20 32.33 -5.95
C LEU A 418 -51.59 31.22 -6.80
N LYS A 419 -50.79 31.59 -7.80
CA LYS A 419 -50.14 30.61 -8.68
C LYS A 419 -48.96 29.91 -8.00
N VAL A 420 -48.75 28.64 -8.34
CA VAL A 420 -47.60 27.84 -7.88
C VAL A 420 -46.53 27.75 -8.98
N LEU A 421 -46.96 27.46 -10.22
CA LEU A 421 -46.06 27.38 -11.36
C LEU A 421 -45.85 28.78 -11.97
N GLU A 422 -44.61 29.16 -12.24
CA GLU A 422 -44.32 30.49 -12.83
C GLU A 422 -44.97 30.70 -14.21
N SER A 423 -45.19 29.62 -14.96
CA SER A 423 -45.85 29.65 -16.27
C SER A 423 -47.35 29.94 -16.21
N ASP A 424 -47.96 29.86 -15.03
CA ASP A 424 -49.39 30.08 -14.87
C ASP A 424 -49.75 31.57 -14.81
N THR A 425 -50.94 31.90 -15.30
CA THR A 425 -51.52 33.25 -15.28
C THR A 425 -51.90 33.67 -13.86
N ASP A 426 -51.65 34.93 -13.52
CA ASP A 426 -52.15 35.53 -12.27
C ASP A 426 -53.64 35.88 -12.40
N TYR A 427 -54.44 35.45 -11.44
CA TYR A 427 -55.88 35.68 -11.41
C TYR A 427 -56.27 36.58 -10.23
N PRO A 428 -57.39 37.33 -10.33
CA PRO A 428 -57.98 38.00 -9.18
C PRO A 428 -58.43 36.99 -8.12
N LYS A 429 -58.57 37.46 -6.87
CA LYS A 429 -59.11 36.65 -5.78
C LYS A 429 -60.53 36.20 -6.09
N PHE A 430 -60.96 35.10 -5.48
CA PHE A 430 -62.28 34.52 -5.78
C PHE A 430 -63.41 35.52 -5.53
N ASN A 431 -63.39 36.21 -4.38
CA ASN A 431 -64.41 37.20 -4.05
C ASN A 431 -64.40 38.36 -5.04
N ASP A 432 -63.22 38.92 -5.34
CA ASP A 432 -63.08 40.03 -6.29
C ASP A 432 -63.62 39.67 -7.68
N TYR A 433 -63.34 38.45 -8.15
CA TYR A 433 -63.86 37.94 -9.42
C TYR A 433 -65.38 37.86 -9.42
N TRP A 434 -65.99 37.23 -8.41
CA TRP A 434 -67.45 37.05 -8.37
C TRP A 434 -68.19 38.36 -8.12
N HIS A 435 -67.60 39.25 -7.32
CA HIS A 435 -68.13 40.59 -7.06
C HIS A 435 -68.15 41.44 -8.34
N ASP A 436 -67.04 41.43 -9.10
CA ASP A 436 -66.95 42.12 -10.39
C ASP A 436 -68.03 41.64 -11.36
N LYS A 437 -68.26 40.32 -11.46
CA LYS A 437 -69.30 39.76 -12.33
C LYS A 437 -70.71 40.11 -11.85
N ALA A 438 -70.98 40.01 -10.56
CA ALA A 438 -72.28 40.36 -9.99
C ALA A 438 -72.64 41.83 -10.27
N ILE A 439 -71.69 42.76 -10.09
CA ILE A 439 -71.91 44.19 -10.34
C ILE A 439 -72.02 44.49 -11.84
N THR A 440 -71.12 43.94 -12.66
CA THR A 440 -71.06 44.24 -14.10
C THR A 440 -72.36 43.87 -14.81
N TYR A 441 -72.95 42.71 -14.47
CA TYR A 441 -74.14 42.19 -15.15
C TYR A 441 -75.45 42.52 -14.43
N ALA A 442 -75.41 43.20 -13.29
CA ALA A 442 -76.60 43.58 -12.52
C ALA A 442 -77.58 44.46 -13.31
N GLU A 443 -77.11 45.47 -14.06
CA GLU A 443 -78.00 46.35 -14.82
C GLU A 443 -78.62 45.66 -16.04
N ASP A 444 -77.92 44.70 -16.64
CA ASP A 444 -78.44 43.93 -17.77
C ASP A 444 -79.51 42.93 -17.31
N ALA A 445 -79.29 42.23 -16.19
CA ALA A 445 -80.25 41.29 -15.64
C ALA A 445 -81.58 41.96 -15.21
N LYS A 446 -81.59 43.25 -14.84
CA LYS A 446 -82.83 44.02 -14.56
C LYS A 446 -83.81 44.10 -15.73
N LYS A 447 -83.34 43.86 -16.96
CA LYS A 447 -84.18 43.94 -18.18
C LYS A 447 -85.08 42.72 -18.37
N ALA A 448 -84.82 41.63 -17.65
CA ALA A 448 -85.61 40.39 -17.72
C ALA A 448 -86.88 40.45 -16.84
N ASP A 449 -87.85 39.57 -17.13
CA ASP A 449 -89.09 39.46 -16.36
C ASP A 449 -88.85 39.03 -14.90
N CYS A 450 -87.78 38.23 -14.67
CA CYS A 450 -87.35 37.77 -13.35
C CYS A 450 -85.88 38.14 -13.10
N PRO A 451 -85.57 39.39 -12.70
CA PRO A 451 -84.19 39.89 -12.59
C PRO A 451 -83.25 39.11 -11.67
N LEU A 452 -83.76 38.54 -10.57
CA LEU A 452 -82.95 37.78 -9.61
C LEU A 452 -82.49 36.44 -10.20
N ASN A 453 -83.42 35.74 -10.88
CA ASN A 453 -83.12 34.48 -11.53
C ASN A 453 -82.20 34.69 -12.75
N GLU A 454 -82.38 35.80 -13.47
CA GLU A 454 -81.52 36.11 -14.62
C GLU A 454 -80.08 36.39 -14.19
N LEU A 455 -79.88 37.16 -13.11
CA LEU A 455 -78.53 37.40 -12.59
C LEU A 455 -77.88 36.10 -12.09
N ASP A 456 -78.64 35.23 -11.43
CA ASP A 456 -78.17 33.91 -11.01
C ASP A 456 -77.82 33.02 -12.22
N ASN A 457 -78.64 33.01 -13.27
CA ASN A 457 -78.37 32.29 -14.52
C ASN A 457 -77.06 32.76 -15.17
N ILE A 458 -76.84 34.08 -15.27
CA ILE A 458 -75.61 34.65 -15.82
C ILE A 458 -74.41 34.21 -14.98
N MET A 459 -74.48 34.36 -13.65
CA MET A 459 -73.39 33.94 -12.78
C MET A 459 -73.15 32.42 -12.84
N GLY A 460 -74.20 31.63 -12.98
CA GLY A 460 -74.14 30.18 -13.20
C GLY A 460 -73.45 29.81 -14.52
N GLU A 461 -73.71 30.56 -15.59
CA GLU A 461 -73.01 30.42 -16.88
C GLU A 461 -71.52 30.75 -16.73
N PHE A 462 -71.18 31.83 -16.00
CA PHE A 462 -69.78 32.15 -15.71
C PHE A 462 -69.09 31.06 -14.89
N TYR A 463 -69.79 30.48 -13.91
CA TYR A 463 -69.29 29.34 -13.13
C TYR A 463 -69.06 28.11 -14.00
N ALA A 464 -69.99 27.79 -14.90
CA ALA A 464 -69.91 26.61 -15.73
C ALA A 464 -68.85 26.72 -16.84
N ASN A 465 -68.70 27.91 -17.45
CA ASN A 465 -68.02 28.01 -18.75
C ASN A 465 -66.98 29.13 -18.88
N HIS A 466 -66.88 30.08 -17.94
CA HIS A 466 -66.05 31.28 -18.16
C HIS A 466 -65.08 31.63 -17.02
N PHE A 467 -65.25 31.06 -15.83
CA PHE A 467 -64.27 31.21 -14.75
C PHE A 467 -62.91 30.71 -15.24
N ARG A 468 -61.94 31.63 -15.30
CA ARG A 468 -60.60 31.38 -15.84
C ARG A 468 -60.63 30.71 -17.23
N GLU A 469 -61.51 31.21 -18.10
CA GLU A 469 -61.70 30.81 -19.52
C GLU A 469 -62.39 29.46 -19.76
N GLU A 470 -62.53 28.61 -18.74
CA GLU A 470 -63.00 27.23 -18.93
C GLU A 470 -64.19 26.85 -18.03
N GLY A 471 -64.44 27.61 -16.96
CA GLY A 471 -65.38 27.26 -15.88
C GLY A 471 -64.68 26.63 -14.68
N VAL A 472 -65.29 26.70 -13.49
CA VAL A 472 -64.67 26.31 -12.21
C VAL A 472 -64.31 24.82 -12.19
N GLU A 473 -65.27 23.95 -12.46
CA GLU A 473 -65.03 22.49 -12.39
C GLU A 473 -64.05 22.01 -13.47
N ALA A 474 -64.16 22.54 -14.69
CA ALA A 474 -63.28 22.22 -15.80
C ALA A 474 -61.83 22.68 -15.51
N PHE A 475 -61.65 23.91 -15.02
CA PHE A 475 -60.34 24.46 -14.63
C PHE A 475 -59.63 23.57 -13.61
N TYR A 476 -60.29 23.23 -12.49
CA TYR A 476 -59.67 22.41 -11.45
C TYR A 476 -59.44 20.96 -11.91
N THR A 477 -60.36 20.38 -12.69
CA THR A 477 -60.16 19.04 -13.29
C THR A 477 -58.95 19.02 -14.25
N GLY A 478 -58.74 20.10 -15.02
CA GLY A 478 -57.56 20.28 -15.85
C GLY A 478 -56.28 20.40 -15.02
N LYS A 479 -56.30 21.23 -13.97
CA LYS A 479 -55.16 21.45 -13.06
C LYS A 479 -54.79 20.23 -12.22
N GLU A 480 -55.70 19.29 -11.98
CA GLU A 480 -55.37 18.02 -11.31
C GLU A 480 -54.24 17.25 -12.00
N ARG A 481 -54.13 17.36 -13.34
CA ARG A 481 -53.05 16.71 -14.10
C ARG A 481 -51.67 17.29 -13.81
N ALA A 482 -51.60 18.54 -13.36
CA ALA A 482 -50.37 19.26 -13.03
C ALA A 482 -50.00 19.21 -11.54
N ILE A 483 -50.78 18.50 -10.71
CA ILE A 483 -50.47 18.30 -9.28
C ILE A 483 -49.05 17.75 -9.05
N PRO A 484 -48.55 16.75 -9.82
CA PRO A 484 -47.19 16.29 -9.65
C PRO A 484 -46.14 17.38 -9.87
N GLU A 485 -46.32 18.25 -10.86
CA GLU A 485 -45.43 19.35 -11.21
C GLU A 485 -45.47 20.45 -10.14
N MET A 486 -46.67 20.85 -9.70
CA MET A 486 -46.85 21.82 -8.61
C MET A 486 -46.21 21.35 -7.30
N ALA A 487 -46.39 20.08 -6.94
CA ALA A 487 -45.79 19.53 -5.74
C ALA A 487 -44.25 19.45 -5.82
N ARG A 488 -43.69 19.19 -7.01
CA ARG A 488 -42.24 19.23 -7.23
C ARG A 488 -41.69 20.65 -7.16
N GLU A 489 -42.42 21.63 -7.67
CA GLU A 489 -42.01 23.05 -7.60
C GLU A 489 -41.99 23.55 -6.15
N ILE A 490 -43.06 23.27 -5.38
CA ILE A 490 -43.12 23.58 -3.93
C ILE A 490 -41.94 22.95 -3.19
N ARG A 491 -41.68 21.65 -3.44
CA ARG A 491 -40.52 20.96 -2.88
C ARG A 491 -39.21 21.65 -3.27
N HIS A 492 -39.00 21.93 -4.55
CA HIS A 492 -37.75 22.54 -5.04
C HIS A 492 -37.50 23.91 -4.41
N ARG A 493 -38.55 24.74 -4.27
CA ARG A 493 -38.47 26.05 -3.62
C ARG A 493 -38.06 25.95 -2.15
N ILE A 494 -38.63 24.99 -1.42
CA ILE A 494 -38.23 24.68 -0.04
C ILE A 494 -36.78 24.20 0.01
N GLU A 495 -36.42 23.18 -0.78
CA GLU A 495 -35.07 22.58 -0.80
C GLU A 495 -33.99 23.62 -1.13
N ASN A 496 -34.23 24.46 -2.14
CA ASN A 496 -33.28 25.49 -2.55
C ASN A 496 -33.08 26.55 -1.45
N GLY A 497 -34.16 26.99 -0.80
CA GLY A 497 -34.07 27.97 0.29
C GLY A 497 -33.26 27.48 1.49
N ILE A 498 -33.50 26.24 1.93
CA ILE A 498 -32.76 25.65 3.05
C ILE A 498 -31.32 25.27 2.66
N PHE A 499 -31.10 24.82 1.41
CA PHE A 499 -29.78 24.50 0.89
C PHE A 499 -28.87 25.73 0.81
N GLU A 500 -29.35 26.86 0.26
CA GLU A 500 -28.53 28.07 0.14
C GLU A 500 -28.10 28.60 1.52
N SER A 501 -28.98 28.47 2.54
CA SER A 501 -28.65 28.82 3.93
C SER A 501 -27.59 27.89 4.53
N TRP A 502 -27.62 26.59 4.22
CA TRP A 502 -26.58 25.65 4.61
C TRP A 502 -25.25 25.92 3.88
N LYS A 503 -25.31 26.20 2.57
CA LYS A 503 -24.16 26.49 1.70
C LYS A 503 -23.35 27.67 2.19
N ILE A 504 -23.99 28.75 2.65
CA ILE A 504 -23.29 29.90 3.25
C ILE A 504 -22.88 29.66 4.71
N GLY A 505 -23.51 28.69 5.40
CA GLY A 505 -23.13 28.24 6.74
C GLY A 505 -23.99 28.81 7.86
N ASP A 506 -25.16 29.37 7.53
CA ASP A 506 -26.12 29.88 8.51
C ASP A 506 -26.93 28.74 9.16
N VAL A 507 -27.15 27.66 8.39
CA VAL A 507 -27.94 26.49 8.81
C VAL A 507 -27.05 25.24 8.83
N SER A 508 -27.30 24.35 9.80
CA SER A 508 -26.59 23.08 9.95
C SER A 508 -27.39 21.90 9.38
N ILE A 509 -26.74 20.76 9.15
CA ILE A 509 -27.42 19.54 8.67
C ILE A 509 -28.46 19.05 9.68
N VAL A 510 -28.15 19.10 10.97
CA VAL A 510 -29.12 18.74 12.02
C VAL A 510 -30.33 19.69 11.98
N GLU A 511 -30.10 20.97 11.70
CA GLU A 511 -31.19 21.92 11.52
C GLU A 511 -32.01 21.62 10.26
N LEU A 512 -31.39 21.26 9.13
CA LEU A 512 -32.11 20.81 7.92
C LEU A 512 -33.04 19.62 8.22
N GLN A 513 -32.55 18.62 8.94
CA GLN A 513 -33.32 17.43 9.34
C GLN A 513 -34.47 17.74 10.30
N LYS A 514 -34.30 18.74 11.17
CA LYS A 514 -35.39 19.19 12.07
C LYS A 514 -36.44 19.97 11.27
N VAL A 515 -36.02 20.83 10.35
CA VAL A 515 -36.93 21.61 9.50
C VAL A 515 -37.73 20.70 8.57
N SER A 516 -37.13 19.67 7.97
CA SER A 516 -37.84 18.72 7.12
C SER A 516 -38.94 17.96 7.88
N LYS A 517 -38.66 17.52 9.12
CA LYS A 517 -39.66 16.89 9.99
C LYS A 517 -40.77 17.84 10.43
N LEU A 518 -40.43 19.06 10.80
CA LEU A 518 -41.41 20.09 11.14
C LEU A 518 -42.32 20.44 9.96
N LEU A 519 -41.78 20.44 8.74
CA LEU A 519 -42.56 20.60 7.51
C LEU A 519 -43.53 19.43 7.28
N LEU A 520 -43.12 18.19 7.54
CA LEU A 520 -44.02 17.03 7.50
C LEU A 520 -45.16 17.15 8.51
N GLU A 521 -44.84 17.51 9.75
CA GLU A 521 -45.83 17.77 10.80
C GLU A 521 -46.80 18.87 10.35
N ARG A 522 -46.28 20.00 9.85
CA ARG A 522 -47.09 21.13 9.38
C ARG A 522 -47.97 20.76 8.20
N MET A 523 -47.49 19.97 7.25
CA MET A 523 -48.32 19.48 6.15
C MET A 523 -49.42 18.54 6.64
N GLY A 524 -49.17 17.77 7.70
CA GLY A 524 -50.21 16.99 8.39
C GLY A 524 -51.28 17.88 9.03
N GLU A 525 -50.87 18.96 9.69
CA GLU A 525 -51.76 19.99 10.24
C GLU A 525 -52.58 20.66 9.13
N ILE A 526 -51.95 21.12 8.05
CA ILE A 526 -52.60 21.76 6.90
C ILE A 526 -53.67 20.84 6.30
N ARG A 527 -53.41 19.53 6.17
CA ARG A 527 -54.42 18.60 5.67
C ARG A 527 -55.65 18.54 6.58
N THR A 528 -55.46 18.59 7.90
CA THR A 528 -56.55 18.60 8.88
C THR A 528 -57.30 19.94 8.87
N GLU A 529 -56.57 21.04 8.73
CA GLU A 529 -57.12 22.39 8.57
C GLU A 529 -57.96 22.50 7.29
N LEU A 530 -57.50 21.92 6.17
CA LEU A 530 -58.25 21.89 4.91
C LEU A 530 -59.55 21.08 5.04
N GLU A 531 -59.56 19.95 5.73
CA GLU A 531 -60.80 19.21 6.03
C GLU A 531 -61.79 20.05 6.85
N THR A 532 -61.27 20.76 7.85
CA THR A 532 -62.07 21.63 8.72
C THR A 532 -62.64 22.80 7.92
N LYS A 533 -61.80 23.51 7.15
CA LYS A 533 -62.22 24.59 6.25
C LYS A 533 -63.23 24.12 5.22
N THR A 534 -63.10 22.92 4.67
CA THR A 534 -64.07 22.37 3.71
C THR A 534 -65.43 22.16 4.37
N LYS A 535 -65.45 21.67 5.61
CA LYS A 535 -66.69 21.49 6.37
C LYS A 535 -67.35 22.85 6.67
N GLU A 536 -66.58 23.81 7.18
CA GLU A 536 -67.06 25.17 7.46
C GLU A 536 -67.57 25.86 6.18
N GLU A 537 -66.84 25.73 5.07
CA GLU A 537 -67.24 26.31 3.79
C GLU A 537 -68.48 25.62 3.22
N LYS A 538 -68.71 24.34 3.52
CA LYS A 538 -69.93 23.62 3.13
C LYS A 538 -71.15 24.11 3.91
N ASP A 539 -70.97 24.42 5.19
CA ASP A 539 -72.02 25.03 6.02
C ASP A 539 -72.33 26.45 5.51
N ASN A 540 -71.30 27.25 5.19
CA ASN A 540 -71.45 28.58 4.57
C ASN A 540 -72.17 28.50 3.22
N TYR A 541 -71.77 27.58 2.34
CA TYR A 541 -72.42 27.35 1.05
C TYR A 541 -73.91 27.04 1.23
N THR A 542 -74.26 26.18 2.19
CA THR A 542 -75.65 25.82 2.47
C THR A 542 -76.45 27.02 2.98
N ALA A 543 -75.85 27.85 3.84
CA ALA A 543 -76.47 29.08 4.32
C ALA A 543 -76.70 30.09 3.18
N PHE A 544 -75.68 30.34 2.34
CA PHE A 544 -75.80 31.25 1.20
C PHE A 544 -76.79 30.74 0.14
N ASP A 545 -76.89 29.42 -0.06
CA ASP A 545 -77.88 28.81 -0.95
C ASP A 545 -79.32 28.98 -0.42
N GLN A 546 -79.48 28.89 0.90
CA GLN A 546 -80.74 29.16 1.58
C GLN A 546 -81.11 30.65 1.46
N ASP A 547 -80.18 31.57 1.74
CA ASP A 547 -80.39 33.02 1.58
C ASP A 547 -80.77 33.39 0.14
N ARG A 548 -80.10 32.76 -0.84
CA ARG A 548 -80.42 32.89 -2.27
C ARG A 548 -81.85 32.45 -2.57
N THR A 549 -82.25 31.28 -2.08
CA THR A 549 -83.59 30.72 -2.30
C THR A 549 -84.67 31.54 -1.59
N ASP A 550 -84.42 31.96 -0.35
CA ASP A 550 -85.33 32.76 0.44
C ASP A 550 -85.53 34.15 -0.17
N ASN A 551 -84.45 34.81 -0.63
CA ASN A 551 -84.57 36.11 -1.28
C ASN A 551 -85.37 36.03 -2.59
N VAL A 552 -85.22 34.97 -3.38
CA VAL A 552 -86.02 34.72 -4.60
C VAL A 552 -87.50 34.43 -4.27
N SER A 553 -87.76 33.63 -3.23
CA SER A 553 -89.11 33.31 -2.75
C SER A 553 -89.84 34.56 -2.23
N GLU A 554 -89.15 35.38 -1.44
CA GLU A 554 -89.67 36.64 -0.92
C GLU A 554 -89.87 37.67 -2.02
N TRP A 555 -88.96 37.77 -2.99
CA TRP A 555 -89.11 38.61 -4.19
C TRP A 555 -90.39 38.29 -4.96
N SER A 556 -90.67 36.99 -5.15
CA SER A 556 -91.85 36.51 -5.87
C SER A 556 -93.17 36.84 -5.16
N ARG A 557 -93.13 37.09 -3.84
CA ARG A 557 -94.28 37.46 -3.01
C ARG A 557 -94.49 38.98 -2.88
N LEU A 558 -93.63 39.82 -3.48
CA LEU A 558 -93.71 41.29 -3.37
C LEU A 558 -94.95 41.86 -4.08
N GLY A 559 -95.83 42.50 -3.30
CA GLY A 559 -97.01 43.22 -3.77
C GLY A 559 -96.69 44.62 -4.34
N ILE A 560 -97.67 45.22 -5.04
CA ILE A 560 -97.50 46.49 -5.79
C ILE A 560 -97.03 47.66 -4.89
N LEU A 561 -97.57 47.79 -3.67
CA LEU A 561 -97.20 48.85 -2.72
C LEU A 561 -95.76 48.72 -2.19
N GLN A 562 -95.27 47.49 -1.99
CA GLN A 562 -93.91 47.23 -1.52
C GLN A 562 -92.87 47.55 -2.60
N ARG A 563 -93.21 47.36 -3.88
CA ARG A 563 -92.35 47.74 -5.01
C ARG A 563 -92.22 49.26 -5.17
N MET A 564 -93.24 50.04 -4.83
CA MET A 564 -93.21 51.51 -4.91
C MET A 564 -92.35 52.19 -3.82
N VAL A 565 -92.13 51.54 -2.67
CA VAL A 565 -91.33 52.10 -1.55
C VAL A 565 -89.85 51.65 -1.55
N GLY A 566 -89.34 51.18 -2.69
CA GLY A 566 -87.92 50.87 -2.87
C GLY A 566 -87.42 49.55 -2.29
N VAL A 567 -88.30 48.73 -1.69
CA VAL A 567 -87.94 47.40 -1.13
C VAL A 567 -87.40 46.47 -2.22
N GLY A 568 -87.90 46.58 -3.45
CA GLY A 568 -87.37 45.83 -4.60
C GLY A 568 -85.95 46.26 -5.00
N ALA A 569 -85.64 47.56 -5.05
CA ALA A 569 -84.29 48.00 -5.39
C ALA A 569 -83.27 47.54 -4.33
N ARG A 570 -83.65 47.57 -3.05
CA ARG A 570 -82.81 47.09 -1.95
C ARG A 570 -82.58 45.58 -2.00
N ARG A 571 -83.62 44.77 -2.16
CA ARG A 571 -83.49 43.31 -2.27
C ARG A 571 -82.70 42.86 -3.50
N TYR A 572 -82.75 43.64 -4.58
CA TYR A 572 -81.92 43.38 -5.77
C TYR A 572 -80.44 43.65 -5.50
N ALA A 573 -80.12 44.73 -4.79
CA ALA A 573 -78.76 45.02 -4.35
C ALA A 573 -78.25 43.96 -3.36
N ASP A 574 -79.08 43.56 -2.39
CA ASP A 574 -78.76 42.47 -1.45
C ASP A 574 -78.52 41.15 -2.21
N HIS A 575 -79.28 40.88 -3.29
CA HIS A 575 -79.10 39.69 -4.14
C HIS A 575 -77.74 39.64 -4.84
N GLN A 576 -77.15 40.78 -5.21
CA GLN A 576 -75.80 40.82 -5.79
C GLN A 576 -74.75 40.35 -4.77
N GLY A 577 -74.89 40.78 -3.51
CA GLY A 577 -74.05 40.31 -2.41
C GLY A 577 -74.24 38.82 -2.14
N ILE A 578 -75.49 38.36 -2.05
CA ILE A 578 -75.82 36.95 -1.84
C ILE A 578 -75.25 36.06 -2.95
N LEU A 579 -75.38 36.46 -4.23
CA LEU A 579 -74.81 35.69 -5.33
C LEU A 579 -73.27 35.74 -5.36
N THR A 580 -72.67 36.88 -4.99
CA THR A 580 -71.21 36.97 -4.83
C THR A 580 -70.72 35.96 -3.79
N ASP A 581 -71.35 35.93 -2.62
CA ASP A 581 -70.99 35.02 -1.53
C ASP A 581 -71.27 33.56 -1.91
N TYR A 582 -72.42 33.29 -2.53
CA TYR A 582 -72.80 31.95 -3.02
C TYR A 582 -71.79 31.40 -4.03
N TYR A 583 -71.47 32.14 -5.10
CA TYR A 583 -70.53 31.66 -6.12
C TYR A 583 -69.07 31.66 -5.66
N THR A 584 -68.69 32.57 -4.74
CA THR A 584 -67.40 32.50 -4.06
C THR A 584 -67.27 31.23 -3.24
N SER A 585 -68.27 30.91 -2.42
CA SER A 585 -68.30 29.72 -1.58
C SER A 585 -68.34 28.43 -2.42
N LYS A 586 -69.17 28.42 -3.47
CA LYS A 586 -69.25 27.30 -4.44
C LYS A 586 -67.92 27.05 -5.15
N THR A 587 -67.16 28.11 -5.46
CA THR A 587 -65.82 28.00 -6.06
C THR A 587 -64.80 27.49 -5.04
N LYS A 588 -64.82 28.04 -3.82
CA LYS A 588 -63.94 27.60 -2.72
C LYS A 588 -64.10 26.12 -2.40
N LEU A 589 -65.31 25.57 -2.44
CA LEU A 589 -65.53 24.13 -2.23
C LEU A 589 -64.75 23.26 -3.23
N VAL A 590 -64.80 23.60 -4.52
CA VAL A 590 -64.02 22.89 -5.56
C VAL A 590 -62.52 23.09 -5.35
N ALA A 591 -62.11 24.33 -5.05
CA ALA A 591 -60.72 24.68 -4.79
C ALA A 591 -60.12 23.98 -3.57
N LEU A 592 -60.91 23.81 -2.50
CA LEU A 592 -60.51 23.11 -1.27
C LEU A 592 -60.36 21.60 -1.49
N GLU A 593 -61.23 20.98 -2.29
CA GLU A 593 -61.07 19.57 -2.67
C GLU A 593 -59.81 19.35 -3.53
N PHE A 594 -59.52 20.27 -4.45
CA PHE A 594 -58.25 20.29 -5.16
C PHE A 594 -57.06 20.46 -4.20
N ALA A 595 -57.15 21.42 -3.26
CA ALA A 595 -56.12 21.69 -2.27
C ALA A 595 -55.79 20.46 -1.42
N LYS A 596 -56.79 19.64 -1.03
CA LYS A 596 -56.56 18.38 -0.33
C LYS A 596 -55.70 17.41 -1.14
N LYS A 597 -55.97 17.28 -2.44
CA LYS A 597 -55.19 16.41 -3.35
C LYS A 597 -53.76 16.94 -3.52
N LEU A 598 -53.59 18.25 -3.71
CA LEU A 598 -52.27 18.88 -3.80
C LEU A 598 -51.49 18.73 -2.49
N ALA A 599 -52.08 19.04 -1.33
CA ALA A 599 -51.46 18.91 -0.03
C ALA A 599 -51.03 17.46 0.29
N ALA A 600 -51.83 16.47 -0.10
CA ALA A 600 -51.45 15.06 0.02
C ALA A 600 -50.22 14.72 -0.85
N LYS A 601 -50.13 15.27 -2.05
CA LYS A 601 -48.96 15.07 -2.93
C LYS A 601 -47.72 15.81 -2.43
N VAL A 602 -47.86 17.04 -1.95
CA VAL A 602 -46.78 17.83 -1.33
C VAL A 602 -46.24 17.11 -0.09
N PHE A 603 -47.12 16.56 0.76
CA PHE A 603 -46.72 15.74 1.92
C PHE A 603 -45.81 14.57 1.51
N VAL A 604 -46.13 13.87 0.41
CA VAL A 604 -45.30 12.78 -0.12
C VAL A 604 -43.95 13.28 -0.64
N GLU A 605 -43.92 14.40 -1.37
CA GLU A 605 -42.66 14.95 -1.89
C GLU A 605 -41.74 15.50 -0.78
N ILE A 606 -42.29 16.13 0.27
CA ILE A 606 -41.53 16.52 1.47
C ILE A 606 -41.01 15.29 2.22
N GLY A 607 -41.75 14.17 2.23
CA GLY A 607 -41.27 12.92 2.81
C GLY A 607 -40.06 12.34 2.08
N LYS A 608 -40.00 12.49 0.76
CA LYS A 608 -38.80 12.12 -0.03
C LYS A 608 -37.63 13.05 0.28
N MET A 609 -37.88 14.36 0.34
CA MET A 609 -36.88 15.36 0.72
C MET A 609 -36.27 15.05 2.09
N ASP A 610 -37.09 14.70 3.10
CA ASP A 610 -36.62 14.31 4.44
C ASP A 610 -35.65 13.12 4.39
N ALA A 611 -36.02 12.07 3.65
CA ALA A 611 -35.17 10.89 3.47
C ALA A 611 -33.85 11.23 2.74
N GLU A 612 -33.89 12.12 1.75
CA GLU A 612 -32.71 12.56 1.01
C GLU A 612 -31.78 13.45 1.87
N ILE A 613 -32.33 14.36 2.68
CA ILE A 613 -31.56 15.16 3.66
C ILE A 613 -30.93 14.26 4.72
N LEU A 614 -31.64 13.21 5.16
CA LEU A 614 -31.11 12.22 6.08
C LEU A 614 -29.91 11.48 5.48
N ALA A 615 -30.03 11.03 4.22
CA ALA A 615 -28.94 10.37 3.50
C ALA A 615 -27.72 11.29 3.31
N PHE A 616 -27.96 12.56 2.97
CA PHE A 616 -26.89 13.57 2.90
C PHE A 616 -26.18 13.75 4.25
N GLY A 617 -26.95 13.81 5.34
CA GLY A 617 -26.38 13.91 6.68
C GLY A 617 -25.58 12.68 7.11
N GLN A 618 -25.96 11.48 6.67
CA GLN A 618 -25.17 10.27 6.92
C GLN A 618 -23.81 10.30 6.22
N LYS A 619 -23.72 10.82 5.00
CA LYS A 619 -22.42 10.99 4.33
C LYS A 619 -21.46 11.89 5.10
N ILE A 620 -21.98 12.95 5.74
CA ILE A 620 -21.16 13.82 6.58
C ILE A 620 -20.79 13.15 7.91
N ASN A 621 -21.63 12.28 8.46
CA ASN A 621 -21.25 11.45 9.60
C ASN A 621 -20.12 10.48 9.24
N GLU A 622 -20.21 9.79 8.11
CA GLU A 622 -19.14 8.91 7.60
C GLU A 622 -17.82 9.69 7.42
N ALA A 623 -17.90 10.94 6.93
CA ALA A 623 -16.73 11.81 6.81
C ALA A 623 -16.15 12.22 8.16
N ILE A 624 -16.98 12.47 9.17
CA ILE A 624 -16.54 12.74 10.55
C ILE A 624 -15.83 11.50 11.12
N GLU A 625 -16.43 10.32 11.02
CA GLU A 625 -15.83 9.07 11.54
C GLU A 625 -14.49 8.76 10.88
N GLU A 626 -14.38 8.91 9.56
CA GLU A 626 -13.11 8.73 8.84
C GLU A 626 -12.08 9.81 9.22
N THR A 627 -12.52 11.06 9.45
CA THR A 627 -11.65 12.15 9.92
C THR A 627 -11.11 11.84 11.33
N GLU A 628 -11.97 11.43 12.27
CA GLU A 628 -11.59 11.02 13.63
C GLU A 628 -10.58 9.86 13.58
N ARG A 629 -10.82 8.88 12.70
CA ARG A 629 -9.88 7.76 12.47
C ARG A 629 -8.53 8.25 11.96
N LEU A 630 -8.51 9.22 11.04
CA LEU A 630 -7.29 9.80 10.49
C LEU A 630 -6.54 10.63 11.54
N VAL A 631 -7.24 11.44 12.35
CA VAL A 631 -6.64 12.15 13.49
C VAL A 631 -6.01 11.16 14.44
N GLY A 632 -6.74 10.11 14.83
CA GLY A 632 -6.25 9.04 15.70
C GLY A 632 -5.04 8.28 15.14
N ALA A 633 -5.02 8.00 13.84
CA ALA A 633 -3.91 7.34 13.16
C ALA A 633 -2.63 8.19 13.13
N GLN A 634 -2.74 9.53 13.20
CA GLN A 634 -1.60 10.43 13.27
C GLN A 634 -1.18 10.80 14.71
N ARG A 635 -1.96 10.41 15.73
CA ARG A 635 -1.59 10.64 17.14
C ARG A 635 -0.44 9.73 17.53
N LYS A 636 0.56 10.32 18.17
CA LYS A 636 1.67 9.59 18.74
C LYS A 636 1.21 8.84 20.00
N VAL A 637 1.69 7.60 20.16
CA VAL A 637 1.35 6.76 21.32
C VAL A 637 2.30 6.99 22.50
N ASN A 638 3.53 7.44 22.25
CA ASN A 638 4.58 7.60 23.27
C ASN A 638 5.06 9.06 23.38
N LYS A 639 5.13 9.60 24.61
CA LYS A 639 5.73 10.91 24.90
C LYS A 639 7.27 10.82 24.82
N GLY A 640 7.93 11.76 24.14
CA GLY A 640 9.40 11.84 24.04
C GLY A 640 9.98 11.20 22.77
N LEU A 641 11.27 10.81 22.82
CA LEU A 641 11.94 10.05 21.75
C LEU A 641 11.28 8.67 21.57
N GLU A 642 10.95 8.30 20.34
CA GLU A 642 10.34 6.99 20.05
C GLU A 642 11.25 5.79 20.40
N ASP A 643 10.66 4.59 20.40
CA ASP A 643 11.45 3.35 20.47
C ASP A 643 12.43 3.35 19.28
N MET A 644 13.72 3.50 19.61
CA MET A 644 14.78 3.63 18.63
C MET A 644 14.95 2.35 17.75
N LYS A 645 14.23 1.26 18.07
CA LYS A 645 14.10 0.07 17.21
C LYS A 645 13.45 0.37 15.85
N GLY A 646 12.53 1.32 15.75
CA GLY A 646 11.89 1.71 14.49
C GLY A 646 12.89 2.24 13.45
N ALA A 647 12.66 2.00 12.16
CA ALA A 647 13.54 2.50 11.10
C ALA A 647 13.64 4.04 11.06
N ILE A 648 12.53 4.69 11.41
CA ILE A 648 12.39 6.12 11.60
C ILE A 648 12.12 6.34 13.09
N ILE A 649 12.78 7.35 13.67
CA ILE A 649 12.61 7.77 15.06
C ILE A 649 12.04 9.18 15.02
N GLU A 650 10.76 9.32 15.34
CA GLU A 650 10.10 10.63 15.32
C GLU A 650 10.31 11.40 16.63
N VAL A 651 10.76 12.65 16.50
CA VAL A 651 10.77 13.61 17.61
C VAL A 651 9.54 14.50 17.46
N SER A 652 8.75 14.67 18.52
CA SER A 652 7.48 15.41 18.47
C SER A 652 7.40 16.52 19.52
N GLU A 653 6.65 17.57 19.16
CA GLU A 653 6.31 18.73 19.98
C GLU A 653 4.80 18.79 20.17
N ASP A 654 4.27 17.86 20.97
CA ASP A 654 2.83 17.66 21.11
C ASP A 654 2.13 18.87 21.75
N GLU A 655 2.81 19.60 22.64
CA GLU A 655 2.27 20.79 23.31
C GLU A 655 2.13 21.98 22.35
N ALA A 656 3.19 22.35 21.63
CA ALA A 656 3.14 23.44 20.64
C ALA A 656 2.13 23.14 19.51
N MET A 657 2.04 21.87 19.09
CA MET A 657 1.03 21.41 18.13
C MET A 657 -0.39 21.61 18.67
N SER A 658 -0.65 21.17 19.90
CA SER A 658 -1.97 21.33 20.54
C SER A 658 -2.35 22.80 20.74
N GLU A 659 -1.40 23.67 21.11
CA GLU A 659 -1.65 25.11 21.23
C GLU A 659 -2.00 25.73 19.87
N PHE A 660 -1.26 25.38 18.82
CA PHE A 660 -1.51 25.86 17.47
C PHE A 660 -2.89 25.41 16.93
N GLU A 661 -3.29 24.17 17.20
CA GLU A 661 -4.61 23.65 16.84
C GLU A 661 -5.74 24.42 17.54
N VAL A 662 -5.59 24.69 18.84
CA VAL A 662 -6.56 25.47 19.61
C VAL A 662 -6.66 26.88 19.04
N ASP A 663 -5.54 27.55 18.80
CA ASP A 663 -5.51 28.92 18.25
C ASP A 663 -6.30 29.06 16.95
N ILE A 664 -6.16 28.10 16.02
CA ILE A 664 -6.95 28.09 14.78
C ILE A 664 -8.42 27.83 15.09
N LYS A 665 -8.73 26.80 15.89
CA LYS A 665 -10.11 26.35 16.13
C LYS A 665 -10.96 27.36 16.88
N VAL A 666 -10.37 28.20 17.73
CA VAL A 666 -11.09 29.21 18.51
C VAL A 666 -11.15 30.58 17.83
N ASP A 667 -10.57 30.74 16.65
CA ASP A 667 -10.69 31.98 15.88
C ASP A 667 -12.10 32.14 15.30
N LYS A 668 -12.87 33.02 15.93
CA LYS A 668 -14.29 33.28 15.61
C LYS A 668 -14.51 33.92 14.24
N VAL A 669 -13.49 34.54 13.66
CA VAL A 669 -13.57 35.19 12.34
C VAL A 669 -13.11 34.23 11.26
N GLU A 670 -11.98 33.54 11.48
CA GLU A 670 -11.36 32.70 10.46
C GLU A 670 -12.07 31.36 10.30
N MET A 671 -12.47 30.68 11.39
CA MET A 671 -13.06 29.34 11.29
C MET A 671 -14.32 29.26 10.41
N PRO A 672 -15.30 30.20 10.50
CA PRO A 672 -16.41 30.23 9.56
C PRO A 672 -15.97 30.43 8.09
N ASN A 673 -14.94 31.24 7.84
CA ASN A 673 -14.37 31.46 6.51
C ASN A 673 -13.69 30.20 5.96
N ILE A 674 -12.95 29.48 6.81
CA ILE A 674 -12.33 28.20 6.47
C ILE A 674 -13.41 27.19 6.11
N ALA A 675 -14.44 27.04 6.95
CA ALA A 675 -15.55 26.11 6.71
C ALA A 675 -16.28 26.41 5.39
N ARG A 676 -16.50 27.70 5.08
CA ARG A 676 -17.08 28.13 3.80
C ARG A 676 -16.21 27.74 2.59
N GLN A 677 -14.90 28.02 2.64
CA GLN A 677 -13.99 27.65 1.54
C GLN A 677 -13.96 26.14 1.28
N ILE A 678 -14.03 25.33 2.34
CA ILE A 678 -14.10 23.88 2.18
C ILE A 678 -15.45 23.46 1.62
N ARG A 679 -16.57 24.02 2.10
CA ARG A 679 -17.92 23.81 1.53
C ARG A 679 -17.93 24.08 0.02
N GLU A 680 -17.39 25.23 -0.40
CA GLU A 680 -17.29 25.61 -1.82
C GLU A 680 -16.42 24.63 -2.63
N THR A 681 -15.39 24.05 -2.03
CA THR A 681 -14.48 23.10 -2.69
C THR A 681 -15.14 21.73 -2.93
N ILE A 682 -15.96 21.26 -1.99
CA ILE A 682 -16.59 19.93 -2.06
C ILE A 682 -17.92 19.94 -2.84
N LEU A 683 -18.51 21.11 -3.06
CA LEU A 683 -19.79 21.24 -3.76
C LEU A 683 -19.60 21.06 -5.29
N PRO A 684 -20.51 20.32 -5.96
CA PRO A 684 -20.43 20.12 -7.40
C PRO A 684 -20.62 21.42 -8.18
N GLN A 685 -19.98 21.52 -9.34
CA GLN A 685 -20.10 22.66 -10.25
C GLN A 685 -21.46 22.62 -10.96
N GLY A 686 -22.40 23.50 -10.59
CA GLY A 686 -23.71 23.58 -11.21
C GLY A 686 -24.78 24.20 -10.30
N GLN A 687 -26.00 24.31 -10.83
CA GLN A 687 -27.16 24.69 -10.02
C GLN A 687 -27.62 23.51 -9.16
N PHE A 688 -28.00 23.80 -7.92
CA PHE A 688 -28.58 22.82 -7.02
C PHE A 688 -29.92 22.30 -7.57
N VAL A 689 -30.11 20.98 -7.52
CA VAL A 689 -31.34 20.33 -8.00
C VAL A 689 -32.16 19.80 -6.83
N ASN A 690 -31.58 18.89 -6.04
CA ASN A 690 -32.14 18.34 -4.80
C ASN A 690 -31.04 17.64 -3.98
N PHE A 691 -31.38 17.27 -2.73
CA PHE A 691 -30.44 16.60 -1.82
C PHE A 691 -30.07 15.18 -2.27
N GLY A 692 -30.96 14.44 -2.95
CA GLY A 692 -30.67 13.10 -3.45
C GLY A 692 -29.56 13.09 -4.50
N ARG A 693 -29.57 14.05 -5.42
CA ARG A 693 -28.51 14.24 -6.42
C ARG A 693 -27.22 14.70 -5.77
N LEU A 694 -27.30 15.71 -4.90
CA LEU A 694 -26.14 16.22 -4.16
C LEU A 694 -25.44 15.11 -3.37
N THR A 695 -26.23 14.26 -2.71
CA THR A 695 -25.75 13.09 -1.98
C THR A 695 -24.94 12.20 -2.91
N ASN A 696 -25.40 11.90 -4.12
CA ASN A 696 -24.65 11.02 -5.04
C ASN A 696 -23.40 11.65 -5.64
N GLU A 697 -23.31 12.97 -5.69
CA GLU A 697 -22.20 13.71 -6.30
C GLU A 697 -21.03 13.97 -5.34
N ILE A 698 -21.25 13.90 -4.02
CA ILE A 698 -20.21 14.11 -2.99
C ILE A 698 -19.81 12.77 -2.35
N SER A 699 -18.51 12.51 -2.27
CA SER A 699 -17.93 11.37 -1.55
C SER A 699 -17.05 11.78 -0.36
N VAL A 700 -16.78 10.84 0.54
CA VAL A 700 -15.85 11.05 1.66
C VAL A 700 -14.43 11.34 1.16
N ASP A 701 -14.03 10.75 0.03
CA ASP A 701 -12.73 11.01 -0.58
C ASP A 701 -12.62 12.46 -1.11
N ASP A 702 -13.69 13.05 -1.63
CA ASP A 702 -13.69 14.46 -2.06
C ASP A 702 -13.47 15.41 -0.89
N ILE A 703 -14.05 15.10 0.29
CA ILE A 703 -13.84 15.86 1.53
C ILE A 703 -12.38 15.71 2.00
N LYS A 704 -11.83 14.50 1.95
CA LYS A 704 -10.42 14.24 2.29
C LYS A 704 -9.46 14.97 1.37
N ASP A 705 -9.74 15.00 0.06
CA ASP A 705 -8.93 15.73 -0.91
C ASP A 705 -9.03 17.25 -0.68
N ALA A 706 -10.21 17.77 -0.35
CA ALA A 706 -10.37 19.17 0.05
C ALA A 706 -9.57 19.50 1.33
N PHE A 707 -9.49 18.58 2.30
CA PHE A 707 -8.64 18.74 3.47
C PHE A 707 -7.14 18.70 3.13
N ASP A 708 -6.70 17.64 2.45
CA ASP A 708 -5.31 17.43 2.11
C ASP A 708 -4.73 18.55 1.21
N ILE A 709 -5.54 19.16 0.36
CA ILE A 709 -5.11 20.20 -0.58
C ILE A 709 -5.42 21.60 -0.05
N LYS A 710 -6.71 21.93 0.11
CA LYS A 710 -7.15 23.30 0.39
C LYS A 710 -6.98 23.64 1.86
N LEU A 711 -7.42 22.77 2.78
CA LEU A 711 -7.30 23.02 4.22
C LEU A 711 -5.84 23.03 4.66
N SER A 712 -5.02 22.08 4.20
CA SER A 712 -3.60 22.03 4.56
C SER A 712 -2.84 23.29 4.09
N ALA A 713 -3.21 23.86 2.94
CA ALA A 713 -2.67 25.13 2.46
C ALA A 713 -3.07 26.32 3.35
N ILE A 714 -4.32 26.36 3.81
CA ILE A 714 -4.79 27.37 4.77
C ILE A 714 -4.03 27.24 6.09
N VAL A 715 -3.92 26.02 6.63
CA VAL A 715 -3.19 25.74 7.88
C VAL A 715 -1.73 26.18 7.78
N LYS A 716 -1.06 25.91 6.64
CA LYS A 716 0.30 26.41 6.39
C LYS A 716 0.38 27.93 6.36
N ALA A 717 -0.52 28.60 5.64
CA ALA A 717 -0.53 30.06 5.58
C ALA A 717 -0.70 30.69 6.98
N LYS A 718 -1.60 30.13 7.80
CA LYS A 718 -1.79 30.55 9.19
C LYS A 718 -0.61 30.24 10.10
N HIS A 719 0.08 29.13 9.86
CA HIS A 719 1.33 28.84 10.54
C HIS A 719 2.41 29.87 10.22
N ASP A 720 2.55 30.24 8.94
CA ASP A 720 3.60 31.13 8.46
C ASP A 720 3.39 32.59 8.92
N GLU A 721 2.15 32.97 9.28
CA GLU A 721 1.82 34.25 9.94
C GLU A 721 2.37 34.35 11.38
N LYS A 722 2.71 33.24 12.05
CA LYS A 722 3.28 33.27 13.42
C LYS A 722 4.77 33.65 13.39
N ALA A 723 5.09 34.81 13.95
CA ALA A 723 6.43 35.41 13.92
C ALA A 723 7.46 34.78 14.89
N ASP A 724 7.03 34.13 15.98
CA ASP A 724 7.93 33.67 17.05
C ASP A 724 8.40 32.22 16.88
N SER A 725 9.70 31.96 17.02
CA SER A 725 10.33 30.64 16.89
C SER A 725 9.74 29.59 17.82
N ASP A 726 9.34 30.00 19.02
CA ASP A 726 8.94 29.10 20.11
C ASP A 726 7.51 28.57 19.94
N LYS A 727 6.74 29.14 19.00
CA LYS A 727 5.38 28.72 18.65
C LYS A 727 5.28 28.07 17.25
N LYS A 728 6.41 27.92 16.56
CA LYS A 728 6.44 27.24 15.25
C LYS A 728 6.34 25.74 15.46
N VAL A 729 5.54 25.11 14.60
CA VAL A 729 5.33 23.65 14.59
C VAL A 729 5.72 23.03 13.26
N LEU A 730 6.11 23.84 12.27
CA LEU A 730 6.65 23.41 10.98
C LEU A 730 7.95 24.18 10.70
N GLY A 731 8.84 23.62 9.88
CA GLY A 731 10.13 24.21 9.55
C GLY A 731 11.16 24.12 10.69
N LEU A 732 11.00 23.15 11.59
CA LEU A 732 11.84 23.02 12.79
C LEU A 732 13.14 22.28 12.48
N ASN A 733 14.24 22.76 13.05
CA ASN A 733 15.52 22.07 13.01
C ASN A 733 15.53 20.91 14.01
N ILE A 734 15.82 19.69 13.54
CA ILE A 734 15.86 18.49 14.39
C ILE A 734 16.90 18.59 15.51
N LEU A 735 17.98 19.35 15.30
CA LEU A 735 19.01 19.54 16.33
C LEU A 735 18.45 20.34 17.50
N THR A 736 17.56 21.32 17.25
CA THR A 736 16.88 22.08 18.30
C THR A 736 15.98 21.15 19.12
N GLN A 737 15.28 20.24 18.45
CA GLN A 737 14.40 19.27 19.09
C GLN A 737 15.19 18.26 19.93
N LEU A 738 16.30 17.74 19.39
CA LEU A 738 17.19 16.84 20.11
C LEU A 738 17.85 17.53 21.30
N GLN A 739 18.23 18.80 21.19
CA GLN A 739 18.78 19.58 22.31
C GLN A 739 17.79 19.70 23.47
N GLN A 740 16.49 19.85 23.18
CA GLN A 740 15.45 19.90 24.22
C GLN A 740 15.22 18.54 24.89
N LYS A 741 15.36 17.43 24.16
CA LYS A 741 15.16 16.08 24.72
C LYS A 741 16.42 15.49 25.38
N LEU A 742 17.62 15.84 24.90
CA LEU A 742 18.91 15.34 25.37
C LEU A 742 19.59 16.43 26.22
N VAL A 743 19.17 16.52 27.49
CA VAL A 743 19.51 17.63 28.38
C VAL A 743 20.94 17.50 28.93
N THR A 744 21.42 16.28 29.17
CA THR A 744 22.74 16.01 29.75
C THR A 744 23.72 15.39 28.74
N ASP A 745 25.02 15.51 29.01
CA ASP A 745 26.07 14.90 28.17
C ASP A 745 25.99 13.37 28.15
N ASP A 746 25.48 12.77 29.24
CA ASP A 746 25.24 11.32 29.31
C ASP A 746 24.07 10.91 28.41
N ASP A 747 23.00 11.72 28.34
CA ASP A 747 21.88 11.48 27.42
C ASP A 747 22.35 11.49 25.95
N ILE A 748 23.23 12.43 25.60
CA ILE A 748 23.82 12.55 24.25
C ILE A 748 24.66 11.30 23.92
N LYS A 749 25.51 10.85 24.86
CA LYS A 749 26.33 9.64 24.68
C LYS A 749 25.49 8.38 24.57
N GLU A 750 24.47 8.23 25.42
CA GLU A 750 23.57 7.08 25.39
C GLU A 750 22.78 7.05 24.07
N PHE A 751 22.30 8.21 23.61
CA PHE A 751 21.63 8.36 22.32
C PHE A 751 22.54 7.93 21.16
N ALA A 752 23.76 8.48 21.07
CA ALA A 752 24.74 8.13 20.04
C ALA A 752 25.07 6.62 20.04
N THR A 753 25.28 6.04 21.23
CA THR A 753 25.55 4.60 21.39
C THR A 753 24.41 3.74 20.88
N LYS A 754 23.17 4.03 21.31
CA LYS A 754 21.98 3.25 20.94
C LYS A 754 21.70 3.34 19.45
N ILE A 755 21.73 4.55 18.88
CA ILE A 755 21.36 4.75 17.47
C ILE A 755 22.40 4.14 16.53
N VAL A 756 23.69 4.26 16.83
CA VAL A 756 24.76 3.62 16.03
C VAL A 756 24.60 2.10 16.07
N LYS A 757 24.38 1.52 17.24
CA LYS A 757 24.11 0.08 17.37
C LYS A 757 22.87 -0.35 16.55
N GLN A 758 21.81 0.43 16.57
CA GLN A 758 20.59 0.10 15.82
C GLN A 758 20.69 0.38 14.32
N SER A 759 21.60 1.25 13.88
CA SER A 759 21.87 1.53 12.46
C SER A 759 22.64 0.42 11.73
N GLY A 760 22.97 -0.67 12.42
CA GLY A 760 23.67 -1.81 11.85
C GLY A 760 23.01 -2.37 10.59
N VAL A 761 23.82 -2.99 9.73
CA VAL A 761 23.37 -3.45 8.41
C VAL A 761 22.38 -4.61 8.53
N TYR A 762 21.44 -4.71 7.58
CA TYR A 762 20.39 -5.72 7.52
C TYR A 762 20.89 -7.09 7.03
N LEU A 763 22.02 -7.55 7.57
CA LEU A 763 22.60 -8.84 7.31
C LEU A 763 23.56 -9.20 8.43
N LYS A 764 23.56 -10.47 8.85
CA LYS A 764 24.52 -10.98 9.82
C LYS A 764 25.55 -11.86 9.11
N LEU A 765 26.82 -11.63 9.41
CA LEU A 765 27.94 -12.43 8.90
C LEU A 765 28.38 -13.46 9.95
N ASN A 766 28.79 -14.62 9.46
CA ASN A 766 29.37 -15.70 10.23
C ASN A 766 30.88 -15.51 10.34
N ASN A 767 31.38 -15.31 11.56
CA ASN A 767 32.79 -15.01 11.80
C ASN A 767 33.71 -16.18 11.40
N ASP A 768 33.28 -17.43 11.58
CA ASP A 768 34.10 -18.61 11.23
C ASP A 768 34.31 -18.69 9.71
N GLN A 769 33.26 -18.44 8.93
CA GLN A 769 33.36 -18.37 7.46
C GLN A 769 34.19 -17.17 6.99
N MET A 770 34.11 -16.04 7.71
CA MET A 770 34.93 -14.85 7.44
C MET A 770 36.41 -15.09 7.72
N GLN A 771 36.73 -15.86 8.76
CA GLN A 771 38.10 -16.19 9.19
C GLN A 771 38.66 -17.46 8.51
N LEU A 772 37.90 -18.06 7.59
CA LEU A 772 38.29 -19.30 6.92
C LEU A 772 39.43 -19.08 5.91
N HIS A 773 40.53 -19.77 6.17
CA HIS A 773 41.69 -19.88 5.29
C HIS A 773 41.38 -20.76 4.09
N LEU A 774 41.57 -20.23 2.89
CA LEU A 774 41.25 -20.93 1.65
C LEU A 774 42.48 -21.04 0.75
N ARG A 775 42.76 -22.27 0.31
CA ARG A 775 43.77 -22.52 -0.72
C ARG A 775 43.50 -21.64 -1.95
N ASN A 776 44.57 -21.16 -2.59
CA ASN A 776 44.54 -20.20 -3.71
C ASN A 776 44.03 -18.79 -3.38
N ASN A 777 43.81 -18.46 -2.09
CA ASN A 777 43.26 -17.17 -1.64
C ASN A 777 44.06 -16.53 -0.48
N GLU A 778 45.32 -16.95 -0.28
CA GLU A 778 46.25 -16.45 0.76
C GLU A 778 47.46 -15.70 0.16
N GLY A 779 48.36 -15.17 1.01
CA GLY A 779 49.65 -14.60 0.59
C GLY A 779 49.50 -13.24 -0.12
N GLU A 780 50.19 -13.01 -1.25
CA GLU A 780 50.10 -11.74 -2.01
C GLU A 780 48.69 -11.45 -2.56
N LEU A 781 47.82 -12.47 -2.61
CA LEU A 781 46.40 -12.36 -2.95
C LEU A 781 45.52 -11.98 -1.75
N SER A 782 46.05 -12.08 -0.52
CA SER A 782 45.44 -11.57 0.74
C SER A 782 46.50 -11.19 1.79
N PRO A 783 47.33 -10.14 1.56
CA PRO A 783 48.59 -9.96 2.29
C PRO A 783 48.48 -9.32 3.69
N ILE A 784 47.28 -8.92 4.14
CA ILE A 784 47.10 -8.12 5.38
C ILE A 784 46.01 -8.69 6.31
N ASN A 785 45.32 -9.78 5.97
CA ASN A 785 44.36 -10.42 6.87
C ASN A 785 44.14 -11.90 6.46
N PRO A 786 44.08 -12.87 7.40
CA PRO A 786 44.16 -14.30 7.04
C PRO A 786 42.94 -14.87 6.32
N ALA A 787 41.82 -14.16 6.21
CA ALA A 787 40.65 -14.60 5.46
C ALA A 787 39.71 -13.42 5.21
N SER A 788 39.05 -13.41 4.05
CA SER A 788 37.96 -12.51 3.60
C SER A 788 37.91 -11.07 4.13
N VAL A 789 37.99 -10.08 3.24
CA VAL A 789 37.87 -8.64 3.61
C VAL A 789 36.47 -8.32 4.14
N ASN A 790 36.37 -7.47 5.16
CA ASN A 790 35.10 -7.00 5.71
C ASN A 790 35.25 -5.55 6.18
N LYS A 791 34.95 -4.62 5.29
CA LYS A 791 35.02 -3.19 5.61
C LYS A 791 33.65 -2.67 6.02
N LYS A 792 33.65 -1.68 6.91
CA LYS A 792 32.44 -0.99 7.34
C LYS A 792 32.63 0.51 7.27
N THR A 793 31.64 1.22 6.75
CA THR A 793 31.64 2.68 6.71
C THR A 793 30.30 3.19 7.17
N ILE A 794 30.31 4.19 8.05
CA ILE A 794 29.11 4.82 8.59
C ILE A 794 29.15 6.31 8.25
N LEU A 795 28.08 6.81 7.62
CA LEU A 795 27.85 8.23 7.40
C LEU A 795 26.77 8.70 8.38
N VAL A 796 27.12 9.67 9.23
CA VAL A 796 26.17 10.42 10.03
C VAL A 796 25.99 11.78 9.35
N SER A 797 24.77 12.07 8.90
CA SER A 797 24.43 13.36 8.29
C SER A 797 23.52 14.13 9.23
N ILE A 798 24.03 15.24 9.77
CA ILE A 798 23.30 16.16 10.63
C ILE A 798 23.04 17.49 9.90
N PRO A 799 21.92 18.18 10.20
CA PRO A 799 21.65 19.51 9.66
C PRO A 799 22.67 20.56 10.05
N SER A 800 22.65 21.67 9.32
CA SER A 800 23.42 22.86 9.68
C SER A 800 23.02 23.38 11.07
N ASP A 801 24.03 23.69 11.87
CA ASP A 801 23.92 24.15 13.24
C ASP A 801 24.21 25.66 13.42
N GLU A 802 24.32 26.39 12.30
CA GLU A 802 24.67 27.83 12.25
C GLU A 802 23.54 28.76 12.76
N GLU A 803 22.38 28.21 13.16
CA GLU A 803 21.21 28.98 13.57
C GLU A 803 21.40 29.66 14.95
N SER A 804 22.19 29.08 15.85
CA SER A 804 22.54 29.72 17.12
C SER A 804 23.82 29.17 17.77
N PRO A 805 24.54 29.96 18.60
CA PRO A 805 25.72 29.48 19.33
C PRO A 805 25.41 28.32 20.30
N GLY A 806 24.17 28.22 20.78
CA GLY A 806 23.73 27.12 21.63
C GLY A 806 23.61 25.81 20.85
N LEU A 807 23.10 25.90 19.62
CA LEU A 807 22.94 24.77 18.71
C LEU A 807 24.30 24.24 18.25
N GLU A 808 25.24 25.13 17.93
CA GLU A 808 26.62 24.78 17.56
C GLU A 808 27.32 23.99 18.68
N ARG A 809 27.19 24.44 19.94
CA ARG A 809 27.74 23.71 21.10
C ARG A 809 27.15 22.32 21.26
N PHE A 810 25.83 22.19 21.10
CA PHE A 810 25.16 20.89 21.17
C PHE A 810 25.59 19.97 20.03
N ALA A 811 25.64 20.48 18.79
CA ALA A 811 26.11 19.74 17.63
C ALA A 811 27.54 19.23 17.84
N ASN A 812 28.45 20.06 18.35
CA ASN A 812 29.83 19.63 18.65
C ASN A 812 29.86 18.47 19.65
N LYS A 813 29.08 18.54 20.75
CA LYS A 813 28.98 17.43 21.72
C LYS A 813 28.42 16.15 21.10
N LEU A 814 27.43 16.27 20.22
CA LEU A 814 26.85 15.13 19.51
C LEU A 814 27.85 14.49 18.55
N VAL A 815 28.62 15.30 17.82
CA VAL A 815 29.72 14.86 16.95
C VAL A 815 30.79 14.12 17.75
N ASP A 816 31.22 14.67 18.89
CA ASP A 816 32.18 14.02 19.78
C ASP A 816 31.65 12.66 20.28
N ALA A 817 30.39 12.61 20.70
CA ALA A 817 29.75 11.37 21.15
C ALA A 817 29.66 10.29 20.06
N PHE A 818 29.47 10.68 18.78
CA PHE A 818 29.51 9.74 17.66
C PHE A 818 30.93 9.25 17.36
N ASN A 819 31.93 10.13 17.40
CA ASN A 819 33.34 9.76 17.20
C ASN A 819 33.83 8.80 18.30
N ASP A 820 33.40 9.02 19.54
CA ASP A 820 33.75 8.18 20.70
C ASP A 820 33.26 6.73 20.55
N GLN A 821 32.20 6.47 19.78
CA GLN A 821 31.71 5.10 19.54
C GLN A 821 32.72 4.22 18.78
N PHE A 822 33.70 4.82 18.11
CA PHE A 822 34.68 4.14 17.27
C PHE A 822 36.13 4.33 17.75
N GLY A 823 36.33 4.96 18.93
CA GLY A 823 37.64 5.28 19.49
C GLY A 823 38.36 4.10 20.19
N ASN A 824 39.63 3.90 19.82
CA ASN A 824 40.69 3.12 20.49
C ASN A 824 40.73 1.58 20.43
N GLY A 825 39.95 0.94 19.57
CA GLY A 825 40.10 -0.49 19.25
C GLY A 825 40.36 -0.71 17.77
N ALA A 826 41.21 -1.68 17.40
CA ALA A 826 41.59 -2.08 16.05
C ALA A 826 40.42 -2.57 15.16
N SER A 827 39.36 -1.77 15.00
CA SER A 827 38.15 -2.09 14.25
C SER A 827 38.26 -1.53 12.83
N GLN A 828 37.97 -2.38 11.83
CA GLN A 828 38.12 -2.14 10.38
C GLN A 828 37.07 -1.16 9.79
N GLY A 829 36.56 -0.21 10.61
CA GLY A 829 35.47 0.68 10.24
C GLY A 829 35.85 2.16 10.18
N SER A 830 35.22 2.95 9.28
CA SER A 830 35.31 4.42 9.27
C SER A 830 33.96 5.08 9.59
N ILE A 831 33.98 6.17 10.35
CA ILE A 831 32.83 7.04 10.57
C ILE A 831 33.09 8.40 9.90
N ILE A 832 32.10 8.89 9.17
CA ILE A 832 32.11 10.20 8.53
C ILE A 832 30.93 11.00 9.07
N ILE A 833 31.17 12.25 9.42
CA ILE A 833 30.14 13.13 9.94
C ILE A 833 30.00 14.33 8.99
N ASN A 834 28.84 14.41 8.33
CA ASN A 834 28.44 15.55 7.52
C ASN A 834 27.57 16.50 8.38
N ARG A 835 27.91 17.79 8.43
CA ARG A 835 27.15 18.84 9.13
C ARG A 835 26.34 19.75 8.21
N GLN A 836 26.35 19.44 6.92
CA GLN A 836 25.69 20.23 5.89
C GLN A 836 24.60 19.39 5.22
N SER A 837 23.84 18.62 6.01
CA SER A 837 22.68 17.90 5.49
C SER A 837 21.74 18.87 4.77
N PRO A 838 21.23 18.52 3.57
CA PRO A 838 20.29 19.38 2.84
C PRO A 838 18.91 19.47 3.52
N ARG A 839 18.63 18.60 4.51
CA ARG A 839 17.41 18.60 5.32
C ARG A 839 17.67 19.23 6.68
N LYS A 840 16.75 20.08 7.15
CA LYS A 840 16.80 20.69 8.48
C LYS A 840 16.11 19.86 9.56
N ASP A 841 15.09 19.12 9.17
CA ASP A 841 14.18 18.36 10.01
C ASP A 841 14.63 16.90 10.22
N GLU A 842 15.79 16.49 9.68
CA GLU A 842 16.26 15.10 9.72
C GLU A 842 17.77 14.98 9.99
N LEU A 843 18.10 14.07 10.91
CA LEU A 843 19.41 13.45 11.06
C LEU A 843 19.34 12.02 10.50
N SER A 844 20.31 11.62 9.67
CA SER A 844 20.37 10.26 9.13
C SER A 844 21.70 9.58 9.45
N ILE A 845 21.63 8.26 9.64
CA ILE A 845 22.79 7.39 9.85
C ILE A 845 22.71 6.27 8.84
N ILE A 846 23.70 6.20 7.95
CA ILE A 846 23.80 5.19 6.90
C ILE A 846 25.01 4.31 7.20
N ALA A 847 24.79 3.01 7.33
CA ALA A 847 25.85 2.02 7.48
C ALA A 847 25.97 1.19 6.20
N ILE A 848 27.21 0.97 5.74
CA ILE A 848 27.52 0.07 4.64
C ILE A 848 28.60 -0.89 5.12
N GLN A 849 28.32 -2.19 5.06
CA GLN A 849 29.29 -3.24 5.28
C GLN A 849 29.54 -3.93 3.94
N TYR A 850 30.80 -4.07 3.52
CA TYR A 850 31.12 -4.47 2.14
C TYR A 850 32.41 -5.29 2.02
N CYS A 851 32.56 -5.89 0.82
CA CYS A 851 33.75 -6.63 0.36
C CYS A 851 33.91 -8.06 0.91
N TYR A 852 32.81 -8.72 1.28
CA TYR A 852 32.80 -10.08 1.82
C TYR A 852 32.14 -11.08 0.87
N PRO A 853 32.41 -12.40 1.00
CA PRO A 853 31.83 -13.43 0.15
C PRO A 853 30.42 -13.85 0.63
N MET A 854 29.56 -14.28 -0.29
CA MET A 854 28.17 -14.69 0.03
C MET A 854 28.08 -15.90 0.98
N ARG A 855 29.12 -16.75 1.04
CA ARG A 855 29.19 -17.89 1.97
C ARG A 855 29.24 -17.47 3.44
N ALA A 856 29.75 -16.27 3.70
CA ALA A 856 29.90 -15.75 5.04
C ALA A 856 28.58 -15.22 5.62
N ILE A 857 27.47 -15.32 4.89
CA ILE A 857 26.15 -14.95 5.40
C ILE A 857 25.65 -16.04 6.35
N ASP A 858 25.30 -15.67 7.58
CA ASP A 858 25.05 -16.61 8.70
C ASP A 858 23.98 -17.67 8.40
N TRP A 859 22.93 -17.28 7.68
CA TRP A 859 21.79 -18.15 7.33
C TRP A 859 22.00 -18.99 6.07
N MET A 860 23.13 -18.82 5.35
CA MET A 860 23.32 -19.45 4.04
C MET A 860 23.52 -20.97 4.13
N ALA A 861 24.14 -21.46 5.22
CA ALA A 861 24.38 -22.89 5.41
C ALA A 861 23.06 -23.67 5.63
N PRO A 862 22.16 -23.24 6.54
CA PRO A 862 20.82 -23.82 6.64
C PRO A 862 20.02 -23.78 5.32
N TYR A 863 20.22 -22.76 4.48
CA TYR A 863 19.56 -22.69 3.17
C TYR A 863 20.13 -23.71 2.20
N LYS A 864 21.45 -23.93 2.21
CA LYS A 864 22.11 -25.00 1.45
C LYS A 864 21.55 -26.37 1.82
N ASP A 865 21.37 -26.65 3.11
CA ASP A 865 20.84 -27.94 3.56
C ASP A 865 19.42 -28.19 3.03
N ARG A 866 18.54 -27.19 3.14
CA ARG A 866 17.17 -27.26 2.61
C ARG A 866 17.15 -27.40 1.09
N TYR A 867 18.04 -26.69 0.40
CA TYR A 867 18.23 -26.76 -1.04
C TYR A 867 18.67 -28.17 -1.46
N ASN A 868 19.68 -28.74 -0.79
CA ASN A 868 20.18 -30.08 -1.06
C ASN A 868 19.13 -31.16 -0.78
N GLN A 869 18.39 -31.06 0.32
CA GLN A 869 17.29 -31.98 0.64
C GLN A 869 16.17 -31.93 -0.41
N PHE A 870 15.88 -30.73 -0.92
CA PHE A 870 14.86 -30.56 -1.94
C PHE A 870 15.30 -31.13 -3.30
N LEU A 871 16.56 -30.98 -3.68
CA LEU A 871 17.10 -31.55 -4.93
C LEU A 871 17.38 -33.05 -4.86
N ASN A 872 17.50 -33.63 -3.67
CA ASN A 872 17.81 -35.04 -3.47
C ASN A 872 16.70 -35.73 -2.67
N SER A 873 15.50 -35.78 -3.24
CA SER A 873 14.33 -36.43 -2.65
C SER A 873 14.43 -37.97 -2.63
N GLY A 874 15.41 -38.53 -3.34
CA GLY A 874 15.57 -39.98 -3.52
C GLY A 874 14.76 -40.53 -4.70
N ASN A 875 14.05 -39.67 -5.45
CA ASN A 875 13.35 -40.01 -6.68
C ASN A 875 13.92 -39.19 -7.84
N PRO A 876 14.64 -39.82 -8.79
CA PRO A 876 15.30 -39.10 -9.89
C PRO A 876 14.36 -38.22 -10.74
N ILE A 877 13.10 -38.61 -10.91
CA ILE A 877 12.13 -37.83 -11.69
C ILE A 877 11.73 -36.56 -10.93
N THR A 878 11.51 -36.68 -9.62
CA THR A 878 11.20 -35.54 -8.75
C THR A 878 12.41 -34.60 -8.65
N ASP A 879 13.61 -35.14 -8.56
CA ASP A 879 14.86 -34.39 -8.42
C ASP A 879 15.12 -33.52 -9.67
N ILE A 880 14.91 -34.08 -10.87
CA ILE A 880 14.95 -33.33 -12.15
C ILE A 880 13.90 -32.21 -12.16
N LYS A 881 12.65 -32.52 -11.79
CA LYS A 881 11.59 -31.49 -11.73
C LYS A 881 11.96 -30.37 -10.75
N ASN A 882 12.48 -30.71 -9.58
CA ASN A 882 12.89 -29.75 -8.58
C ASN A 882 14.04 -28.86 -9.07
N ALA A 883 15.03 -29.44 -9.76
CA ALA A 883 16.12 -28.68 -10.38
C ALA A 883 15.61 -27.68 -11.44
N ILE A 884 14.68 -28.14 -12.31
CA ILE A 884 14.02 -27.28 -13.31
C ILE A 884 13.29 -26.12 -12.62
N LEU A 885 12.55 -26.37 -11.55
CA LEU A 885 11.77 -25.33 -10.86
C LEU A 885 12.64 -24.28 -10.17
N LEU A 886 13.77 -24.70 -9.61
CA LEU A 886 14.65 -23.84 -8.81
C LEU A 886 15.61 -23.02 -9.67
N HIS A 887 16.32 -23.61 -10.62
CA HIS A 887 17.37 -22.89 -11.35
C HIS A 887 16.81 -22.05 -12.48
N SER A 888 17.56 -21.07 -12.95
CA SER A 888 17.23 -20.22 -14.09
C SER A 888 17.49 -20.92 -15.43
N GLU A 889 18.56 -21.70 -15.56
CA GLU A 889 18.87 -22.62 -16.67
C GLU A 889 19.62 -23.85 -16.14
N GLY A 890 19.63 -24.96 -16.88
CA GLY A 890 20.26 -26.21 -16.44
C GLY A 890 19.71 -26.74 -15.11
N ASP A 891 20.54 -27.51 -14.40
CA ASP A 891 20.24 -28.13 -13.10
C ASP A 891 21.05 -27.55 -11.92
N GLY A 892 21.90 -26.55 -12.21
CA GLY A 892 22.76 -25.87 -11.24
C GLY A 892 24.08 -26.58 -10.92
N THR A 893 24.34 -27.77 -11.48
CA THR A 893 25.59 -28.53 -11.22
C THR A 893 26.83 -27.86 -11.85
N GLU A 894 26.63 -27.07 -12.90
CA GLU A 894 27.68 -26.28 -13.56
C GLU A 894 28.13 -25.06 -12.73
N LEU A 895 27.35 -24.64 -11.74
CA LEU A 895 27.63 -23.45 -10.94
C LEU A 895 28.70 -23.74 -9.88
N PRO A 896 29.64 -22.82 -9.63
CA PRO A 896 30.60 -22.97 -8.54
C PRO A 896 29.88 -23.01 -7.19
N SER A 897 30.40 -23.78 -6.23
CA SER A 897 29.85 -23.83 -4.87
C SER A 897 30.04 -22.49 -4.15
N LEU A 898 28.98 -22.01 -3.49
CA LEU A 898 29.05 -20.88 -2.56
C LEU A 898 29.99 -21.17 -1.39
N PHE A 899 29.96 -22.39 -0.85
CA PHE A 899 30.82 -22.77 0.26
C PHE A 899 32.14 -23.35 -0.22
N ALA A 900 33.18 -23.14 0.58
CA ALA A 900 34.46 -23.79 0.37
C ALA A 900 34.31 -25.31 0.42
N LEU A 901 35.11 -25.99 -0.40
CA LEU A 901 35.17 -27.45 -0.42
C LEU A 901 36.02 -27.95 0.75
N SER A 902 35.67 -29.09 1.33
CA SER A 902 36.52 -29.77 2.32
C SER A 902 37.80 -30.30 1.66
N GLU A 903 38.84 -30.56 2.46
CA GLU A 903 40.07 -31.20 1.97
C GLU A 903 39.78 -32.55 1.32
N GLU A 904 38.84 -33.34 1.85
CA GLU A 904 38.40 -34.59 1.23
C GLU A 904 37.77 -34.33 -0.15
N GLU A 905 36.85 -33.38 -0.26
CA GLU A 905 36.20 -33.02 -1.53
C GLU A 905 37.22 -32.50 -2.57
N ILE A 906 38.19 -31.70 -2.13
CA ILE A 906 39.30 -31.22 -2.96
C ILE A 906 40.14 -32.40 -3.47
N SER A 907 40.49 -33.34 -2.59
CA SER A 907 41.29 -34.52 -2.94
C SER A 907 40.58 -35.41 -3.97
N VAL A 908 39.26 -35.62 -3.81
CA VAL A 908 38.43 -36.38 -4.75
C VAL A 908 38.39 -35.71 -6.11
N LYS A 909 38.07 -34.40 -6.18
CA LYS A 909 38.02 -33.66 -7.45
C LYS A 909 39.37 -33.58 -8.17
N ARG A 910 40.48 -33.65 -7.43
CA ARG A 910 41.83 -33.73 -8.00
C ARG A 910 42.11 -35.11 -8.57
N TYR A 911 41.77 -36.17 -7.83
CA TYR A 911 41.88 -37.54 -8.31
C TYR A 911 41.05 -37.75 -9.58
N GLU A 912 39.80 -37.31 -9.61
CA GLU A 912 38.92 -37.38 -10.78
C GLU A 912 39.53 -36.67 -12.01
N ARG A 913 40.10 -35.48 -11.81
CA ARG A 913 40.79 -34.75 -12.89
C ARG A 913 42.04 -35.46 -13.38
N GLU A 914 42.84 -36.03 -12.48
CA GLU A 914 44.01 -36.83 -12.88
C GLU A 914 43.61 -38.07 -13.66
N VAL A 915 42.55 -38.76 -13.25
CA VAL A 915 42.02 -39.93 -13.95
C VAL A 915 41.54 -39.53 -15.34
N TRP A 916 40.78 -38.44 -15.45
CA TRP A 916 40.31 -37.89 -16.73
C TRP A 916 41.49 -37.49 -17.65
N ARG A 917 42.51 -36.81 -17.10
CA ARG A 917 43.72 -36.42 -17.86
C ARG A 917 44.46 -37.66 -18.37
N LYS A 918 44.66 -38.67 -17.52
CA LYS A 918 45.30 -39.94 -17.89
C LYS A 918 44.49 -40.72 -18.93
N GLN A 919 43.15 -40.66 -18.89
CA GLN A 919 42.27 -41.29 -19.89
C GLN A 919 42.35 -40.58 -21.24
N ASN A 920 42.37 -39.24 -21.27
CA ASN A 920 42.47 -38.47 -22.50
C ASN A 920 43.87 -38.50 -23.12
N GLU A 921 44.93 -38.50 -22.32
CA GLU A 921 46.32 -38.74 -22.79
C GLU A 921 46.44 -40.12 -23.44
N ARG A 922 45.81 -41.16 -22.85
CA ARG A 922 45.76 -42.51 -23.44
C ARG A 922 44.96 -42.56 -24.76
N GLN A 923 43.87 -41.80 -24.89
CA GLN A 923 43.11 -41.70 -26.15
C GLN A 923 43.87 -40.93 -27.24
N SER A 924 44.66 -39.90 -26.88
CA SER A 924 45.49 -39.14 -27.83
C SER A 924 46.66 -39.94 -28.41
N MET A 925 47.12 -40.99 -27.71
CA MET A 925 48.16 -41.91 -28.19
C MET A 925 47.63 -43.09 -29.05
N GLN A 926 46.31 -43.18 -29.30
CA GLN A 926 45.69 -44.28 -30.08
C GLN A 926 45.08 -43.83 -31.43
N GLN A 927 45.60 -42.78 -32.08
CA GLN A 927 45.34 -42.53 -33.51
C GLN A 927 46.50 -43.08 -34.38
N PRO A 928 46.23 -43.86 -35.44
CA PRO A 928 47.29 -44.44 -36.27
C PRO A 928 47.74 -43.42 -37.34
N ALA A 929 48.96 -42.90 -37.21
CA ALA A 929 49.67 -42.23 -38.30
C ALA A 929 50.41 -43.29 -39.16
N GLY A 930 50.31 -43.14 -40.48
CA GLY A 930 50.76 -44.10 -41.48
C GLY A 930 52.28 -44.36 -41.57
N GLN A 931 52.57 -45.49 -42.22
CA GLN A 931 53.88 -46.03 -42.65
C GLN A 931 54.75 -45.03 -43.45
N PRO A 932 56.11 -45.13 -43.43
CA PRO A 932 56.86 -46.19 -44.13
C PRO A 932 58.09 -46.80 -43.40
N MET A 933 58.46 -48.02 -43.84
CA MET A 933 59.67 -48.84 -43.55
C MET A 933 60.89 -48.42 -44.41
N PRO A 934 62.09 -49.07 -44.37
CA PRO A 934 62.88 -49.66 -43.26
C PRO A 934 64.40 -49.34 -43.34
N GLY A 935 65.17 -49.58 -42.25
CA GLY A 935 66.61 -49.86 -42.39
C GLY A 935 67.49 -49.64 -41.16
N ALA A 936 67.95 -50.76 -40.56
CA ALA A 936 69.28 -51.02 -39.97
C ALA A 936 69.24 -51.71 -38.58
N GLN A 937 69.43 -53.04 -38.61
CA GLN A 937 69.92 -53.93 -37.55
C GLN A 937 71.38 -53.57 -37.18
N GLN A 938 72.04 -53.85 -36.05
CA GLN A 938 71.92 -54.68 -34.81
C GLN A 938 73.27 -54.44 -34.01
N PRO A 939 73.66 -55.16 -32.94
CA PRO A 939 73.08 -55.33 -31.60
C PRO A 939 74.13 -55.16 -30.46
N ALA A 940 73.70 -55.17 -29.19
CA ALA A 940 74.55 -55.64 -28.08
C ALA A 940 73.72 -56.16 -26.89
N VAL A 941 74.22 -57.26 -26.33
CA VAL A 941 73.61 -58.20 -25.38
C VAL A 941 74.02 -57.86 -23.94
N GLY A 942 73.14 -58.09 -22.97
CA GLY A 942 73.47 -58.10 -21.54
C GLY A 942 72.37 -58.77 -20.69
N THR A 943 72.57 -60.05 -20.38
CA THR A 943 71.89 -60.93 -19.41
C THR A 943 71.90 -60.33 -17.98
N GLY A 944 71.00 -60.58 -17.02
CA GLY A 944 69.89 -61.50 -16.81
C GLY A 944 69.48 -61.45 -15.30
N ALA A 945 68.49 -62.27 -14.93
CA ALA A 945 68.07 -62.71 -13.58
C ALA A 945 66.76 -62.13 -12.98
N VAL A 946 65.98 -63.06 -12.45
CA VAL A 946 64.64 -63.03 -11.79
C VAL A 946 64.74 -64.10 -10.66
N PRO A 947 63.87 -64.19 -9.63
CA PRO A 947 63.26 -63.23 -8.68
C PRO A 947 63.69 -63.57 -7.20
N PRO A 948 63.04 -63.03 -6.13
CA PRO A 948 61.90 -63.75 -5.55
C PRO A 948 60.76 -62.88 -4.98
N VAL A 949 59.66 -63.57 -4.64
CA VAL A 949 58.35 -63.09 -4.16
C VAL A 949 58.20 -63.33 -2.64
N MET A 950 57.33 -62.53 -2.00
CA MET A 950 56.68 -62.62 -0.66
C MET A 950 57.26 -61.74 0.48
N PRO A 951 56.47 -61.32 1.50
CA PRO A 951 55.02 -61.51 1.75
C PRO A 951 54.22 -60.21 2.02
N GLU A 952 52.91 -60.27 1.74
CA GLU A 952 51.92 -59.30 2.21
C GLU A 952 51.72 -59.41 3.73
N SER A 953 51.80 -58.27 4.43
CA SER A 953 51.46 -58.14 5.85
C SER A 953 49.97 -57.90 6.02
N HIS A 954 49.27 -58.88 6.58
CA HIS A 954 47.89 -58.77 7.06
C HIS A 954 47.79 -57.75 8.22
N VAL A 955 46.94 -56.74 8.05
CA VAL A 955 46.41 -55.93 9.16
C VAL A 955 44.98 -56.41 9.44
N ALA A 956 44.75 -56.85 10.67
CA ALA A 956 43.48 -57.39 11.13
C ALA A 956 42.37 -56.30 11.17
N PRO A 957 41.12 -56.64 10.82
CA PRO A 957 39.98 -55.74 10.98
C PRO A 957 39.59 -55.58 12.46
N PRO A 958 39.01 -54.43 12.87
CA PRO A 958 38.46 -54.25 14.21
C PRO A 958 37.26 -55.18 14.46
N PRO A 959 36.95 -55.51 15.73
CA PRO A 959 35.95 -56.52 16.07
C PRO A 959 34.54 -56.12 15.63
N LEU A 960 33.85 -57.08 14.99
CA LEU A 960 32.43 -57.03 14.64
C LEU A 960 31.59 -56.84 15.90
N THR A 961 31.00 -55.65 16.07
CA THR A 961 29.75 -55.50 16.82
C THR A 961 28.65 -56.27 16.08
N PRO A 962 27.78 -57.04 16.76
CA PRO A 962 26.73 -57.80 16.10
C PRO A 962 25.82 -56.85 15.31
N ALA A 963 25.70 -57.08 14.00
CA ALA A 963 24.83 -56.33 13.11
C ALA A 963 23.40 -56.34 13.65
N GLN A 964 22.84 -55.18 13.95
CA GLN A 964 21.42 -55.06 14.21
C GLN A 964 20.65 -55.38 12.91
N PRO A 965 19.51 -56.08 12.98
CA PRO A 965 18.73 -56.40 11.79
C PRO A 965 18.26 -55.10 11.12
N ASP A 966 18.52 -54.99 9.81
CA ASP A 966 18.03 -53.90 8.97
C ASP A 966 16.52 -54.07 8.76
N ILE A 967 15.74 -53.43 9.63
CA ILE A 967 14.27 -53.49 9.58
C ILE A 967 13.73 -52.30 8.78
N LYS A 968 12.68 -52.54 7.99
CA LYS A 968 11.87 -51.51 7.33
C LYS A 968 10.48 -51.50 7.97
N LEU A 969 10.34 -50.75 9.05
CA LEU A 969 9.13 -50.70 9.87
C LEU A 969 8.16 -49.63 9.39
N PHE A 970 6.91 -50.03 9.14
CA PHE A 970 5.82 -49.09 8.91
C PHE A 970 4.91 -49.01 10.14
N LEU A 971 4.39 -47.82 10.46
CA LEU A 971 3.42 -47.58 11.53
C LEU A 971 2.08 -47.14 10.95
N ALA A 972 0.99 -47.59 11.58
CA ALA A 972 -0.36 -47.13 11.29
C ALA A 972 -0.83 -46.19 12.41
N ILE A 973 -0.97 -44.90 12.10
CA ILE A 973 -1.43 -43.85 13.02
C ILE A 973 -2.58 -43.10 12.37
N GLY A 974 -3.77 -43.09 13.00
CA GLY A 974 -4.94 -42.37 12.49
C GLY A 974 -5.44 -42.84 11.11
N GLY A 975 -5.22 -44.10 10.75
CA GLY A 975 -5.63 -44.66 9.45
C GLY A 975 -4.66 -44.37 8.29
N GLN A 976 -3.54 -43.69 8.53
CA GLN A 976 -2.47 -43.46 7.56
C GLN A 976 -1.20 -44.25 7.92
N GLN A 977 -0.45 -44.64 6.90
CA GLN A 977 0.78 -45.40 7.00
C GLN A 977 2.01 -44.48 6.93
N TYR A 978 2.93 -44.64 7.88
CA TYR A 978 4.18 -43.89 7.97
C TYR A 978 5.36 -44.86 7.97
N GLY A 979 6.45 -44.54 7.26
CA GLY A 979 7.65 -45.38 7.13
C GLY A 979 8.09 -45.56 5.67
N PRO A 980 9.09 -46.42 5.40
CA PRO A 980 9.73 -47.34 6.33
C PRO A 980 10.76 -46.65 7.24
N TYR A 981 10.76 -47.02 8.52
CA TYR A 981 11.74 -46.59 9.52
C TYR A 981 12.72 -47.71 9.82
N ASN A 982 13.99 -47.36 10.01
CA ASN A 982 15.01 -48.30 10.46
C ASN A 982 15.06 -48.39 11.99
N MET A 983 15.84 -49.34 12.52
CA MET A 983 15.91 -49.61 13.97
C MET A 983 16.34 -48.40 14.81
N ASP A 984 17.24 -47.55 14.31
CA ASP A 984 17.72 -46.37 15.04
C ASP A 984 16.68 -45.25 15.08
N MET A 985 15.94 -45.06 13.98
CA MET A 985 14.77 -44.17 13.97
C MET A 985 13.69 -44.69 14.93
N CYS A 986 13.44 -46.00 14.99
CA CYS A 986 12.51 -46.59 15.94
C CYS A 986 12.93 -46.33 17.40
N LYS A 987 14.22 -46.44 17.75
CA LYS A 987 14.72 -46.10 19.11
C LYS A 987 14.43 -44.64 19.46
N GLN A 988 14.68 -43.71 18.54
CA GLN A 988 14.39 -42.28 18.75
C GLN A 988 12.89 -42.03 18.92
N MET A 989 12.06 -42.70 18.12
CA MET A 989 10.60 -42.58 18.22
C MET A 989 10.04 -43.16 19.54
N VAL A 990 10.67 -44.20 20.11
CA VAL A 990 10.31 -44.72 21.44
C VAL A 990 10.69 -43.72 22.54
N GLN A 991 11.89 -43.12 22.47
CA GLN A 991 12.31 -42.06 23.41
C GLN A 991 11.38 -40.84 23.35
N GLY A 992 10.94 -40.46 22.15
CA GLY A 992 9.95 -39.40 21.92
C GLY A 992 8.49 -39.81 22.17
N ARG A 993 8.21 -41.04 22.61
CA ARG A 993 6.87 -41.63 22.79
C ARG A 993 5.97 -41.64 21.54
N GLN A 994 6.54 -41.43 20.35
CA GLN A 994 5.85 -41.51 19.07
C GLN A 994 5.64 -42.95 18.60
N LEU A 995 6.48 -43.89 19.08
CA LEU A 995 6.31 -45.33 18.94
C LEU A 995 6.16 -45.96 20.33
N THR A 996 5.04 -46.65 20.56
CA THR A 996 4.73 -47.32 21.83
C THR A 996 4.47 -48.80 21.59
N ALA A 997 4.49 -49.63 22.64
CA ALA A 997 4.20 -51.05 22.53
C ALA A 997 2.81 -51.37 21.93
N GLN A 998 1.87 -50.41 21.97
CA GLN A 998 0.52 -50.54 21.42
C GLN A 998 0.37 -50.00 19.98
N THR A 999 1.39 -49.32 19.45
CA THR A 999 1.32 -48.77 18.09
C THR A 999 1.28 -49.90 17.08
N MET A 1000 0.32 -49.87 16.14
CA MET A 1000 0.21 -50.88 15.09
C MET A 1000 1.33 -50.72 14.09
N VAL A 1001 2.07 -51.79 13.85
CA VAL A 1001 3.21 -51.78 12.95
C VAL A 1001 3.20 -52.99 12.01
N TRP A 1002 3.88 -52.84 10.88
CA TRP A 1002 4.04 -53.89 9.90
C TRP A 1002 5.43 -53.82 9.26
N MET A 1003 6.00 -54.97 8.95
CA MET A 1003 7.25 -55.13 8.21
C MET A 1003 7.04 -56.16 7.11
N GLU A 1004 7.85 -56.06 6.07
CA GLU A 1004 7.91 -57.06 5.00
C GLU A 1004 8.15 -58.46 5.60
N GLY A 1005 7.24 -59.39 5.31
CA GLY A 1005 7.22 -60.75 5.89
C GLY A 1005 6.22 -60.98 7.02
N MET A 1006 5.52 -59.95 7.52
CA MET A 1006 4.44 -60.11 8.51
C MET A 1006 3.08 -60.38 7.87
N ALA A 1007 2.31 -61.31 8.43
CA ALA A 1007 0.99 -61.68 7.90
C ALA A 1007 -0.09 -60.60 8.08
N ALA A 1008 0.02 -59.76 9.11
CA ALA A 1008 -0.92 -58.68 9.40
C ALA A 1008 -0.26 -57.57 10.24
N TRP A 1009 -0.88 -56.39 10.27
CA TRP A 1009 -0.51 -55.31 11.20
C TRP A 1009 -0.63 -55.81 12.63
N THR A 1010 0.44 -55.64 13.41
CA THR A 1010 0.56 -56.20 14.76
C THR A 1010 1.06 -55.10 15.71
N PRO A 1011 0.62 -55.04 16.98
CA PRO A 1011 1.15 -54.07 17.94
C PRO A 1011 2.67 -54.22 18.11
N ALA A 1012 3.40 -53.11 18.17
CA ALA A 1012 4.87 -53.09 18.18
C ALA A 1012 5.49 -53.92 19.32
N GLY A 1013 4.83 -53.99 20.48
CA GLY A 1013 5.28 -54.81 21.63
C GLY A 1013 5.12 -56.32 21.42
N GLN A 1014 4.39 -56.76 20.39
CA GLN A 1014 4.22 -58.16 20.02
C GLN A 1014 5.13 -58.59 18.85
N VAL A 1015 5.86 -57.65 18.25
CA VAL A 1015 6.82 -57.93 17.19
C VAL A 1015 8.18 -58.28 17.82
N PRO A 1016 8.69 -59.52 17.67
CA PRO A 1016 9.90 -59.96 18.36
C PRO A 1016 11.13 -59.06 18.14
N ALA A 1017 11.29 -58.51 16.93
CA ALA A 1017 12.39 -57.63 16.58
C ALA A 1017 12.36 -56.27 17.31
N LEU A 1018 11.19 -55.83 17.80
CA LEU A 1018 11.01 -54.52 18.44
C LEU A 1018 10.87 -54.60 19.96
N GLN A 1019 10.63 -55.79 20.53
CA GLN A 1019 10.50 -55.97 21.98
C GLN A 1019 11.66 -55.39 22.80
N PRO A 1020 12.94 -55.49 22.39
CA PRO A 1020 14.05 -54.89 23.13
C PRO A 1020 13.95 -53.37 23.30
N LEU A 1021 13.24 -52.67 22.39
CA LEU A 1021 13.05 -51.22 22.47
C LEU A 1021 12.14 -50.81 23.63
N PHE A 1022 11.33 -51.73 24.16
CA PHE A 1022 10.33 -51.46 25.19
C PHE A 1022 10.68 -52.06 26.57
N ALA A 1023 11.85 -52.70 26.71
CA ALA A 1023 12.29 -53.27 27.97
C ALA A 1023 12.88 -52.19 28.92
N PRO A 1024 12.63 -52.25 30.24
CA PRO A 1024 13.23 -51.33 31.21
C PRO A 1024 14.77 -51.54 31.32
N PRO A 1025 15.57 -50.48 31.53
CA PRO A 1025 17.04 -50.57 31.55
C PRO A 1025 17.55 -51.40 32.75
N ALA A 1026 18.53 -52.29 32.49
CA ALA A 1026 19.20 -53.08 33.50
C ALA A 1026 20.14 -52.21 34.37
N THR A 1027 20.13 -52.42 35.69
CA THR A 1027 21.01 -51.73 36.65
C THR A 1027 22.47 -52.21 36.55
N PRO A 1028 23.48 -51.32 36.57
CA PRO A 1028 24.89 -51.73 36.44
C PRO A 1028 25.47 -52.34 37.74
N GLU A 1029 26.20 -53.45 37.62
CA GLU A 1029 27.10 -53.95 38.68
C GLU A 1029 28.36 -53.08 38.79
N MET A 1030 28.76 -52.75 40.02
CA MET A 1030 29.95 -51.94 40.30
C MET A 1030 31.27 -52.72 40.14
N PRO A 1031 32.34 -52.11 39.59
CA PRO A 1031 33.70 -52.65 39.65
C PRO A 1031 34.35 -52.45 41.04
N PRO A 1032 35.35 -53.28 41.44
CA PRO A 1032 35.92 -53.25 42.79
C PRO A 1032 36.86 -52.05 43.01
N MET A 1033 36.88 -51.56 44.25
CA MET A 1033 37.62 -50.36 44.68
C MET A 1033 39.15 -50.56 44.76
N PRO A 1034 39.96 -49.51 44.49
CA PRO A 1034 41.36 -49.44 44.89
C PRO A 1034 41.54 -49.06 46.38
N PRO A 1035 42.70 -49.36 47.00
CA PRO A 1035 42.90 -49.23 48.43
C PRO A 1035 43.06 -47.78 48.92
N THR A 1036 42.50 -47.53 50.09
CA THR A 1036 42.41 -46.26 50.82
C THR A 1036 43.75 -45.79 51.39
N GLY A 1037 44.01 -44.49 51.30
CA GLY A 1037 45.04 -43.82 52.09
C GLY A 1037 44.62 -42.40 52.47
N GLY A 1038 44.32 -42.20 53.76
CA GLY A 1038 44.38 -40.89 54.40
C GLY A 1038 43.05 -40.34 54.94
N PRO A 1039 43.08 -39.60 56.07
CA PRO A 1039 41.98 -39.51 57.03
C PRO A 1039 40.97 -38.40 56.71
N VAL A 1040 39.68 -38.74 56.89
CA VAL A 1040 38.64 -38.10 57.74
C VAL A 1040 39.04 -36.76 58.41
N PRO A 1041 38.15 -35.80 58.81
CA PRO A 1041 36.69 -35.87 59.04
C PRO A 1041 36.00 -34.47 58.85
N PRO A 1042 34.94 -34.05 59.60
CA PRO A 1042 33.53 -34.45 59.50
C PRO A 1042 32.60 -33.18 59.50
N PRO A 1043 31.36 -33.17 60.06
CA PRO A 1043 30.14 -32.95 59.28
C PRO A 1043 29.26 -31.84 59.89
N MET A 1044 27.97 -31.82 59.53
CA MET A 1044 26.91 -30.93 60.05
C MET A 1044 26.95 -29.52 59.45
N MET A 1045 25.87 -28.93 58.93
CA MET A 1045 24.43 -29.22 58.90
C MET A 1045 23.89 -28.96 57.50
#